data_AF-A0A2P2L9N4-F1
#
_entry.id   AF-A0A2P2L9N4-F1
#
_cell.length_a   1.000
_cell.length_b   1.000
_cell.length_c   1.000
_cell.angle_alpha   90.00
_cell.angle_beta   90.00
_cell.angle_gamma   90.00
#
_symmetry.space_group_name_H-M   'P 1'
#
loop_
_entity.id
_entity.type
_entity.pdbx_description
1 polymer ?
#
loop_
_entity_poly.entity_id
_entity_poly.type
_entity_poly.pdbx_seq_one_letter_code
_entity_poly.pdbx_strand_id
1 'polypeptide(L)'
;MDTETELLARLAANHLHLGQFEPLRATLLALRRKNPELAIAILRTIVAAAGRFQDVLFTPSCPSPSHLAYLSTLELLQYNNPTSDTWSLDAVGLRLRAEFLLLVQVLIDRVKGKRQEDGSNGEEDSKNWSVDIRVLNKVLEIGVDRLKADVAFIEGRNVDLSVEEDELMCLHGVIMDYADVFDSLCWNISEQMKGRQVENSGLAITIRMDETVGGGAQFREEKEEMEMKVFSLIQKTVQLAHLDAMKECLKEGDEEGAISHIRYLHLDYGVDEAEYVLVLQDLLVRILSKRAGYGDTWHAIQEKLLHIYGEALSSNCRQLVERIEIIQDELHRQEIEASRVLDNKQIPPPLEHFERHLVEMKLDKGSNDPSPSLDTAIHFCMRDMYHYARVSGLHVLGCIMDTSLSVIKMELLEEASNILTLFPRLRPIVAAMGWDLLSGKTTARRKLMQYLWTSSKSQIFRLEESSQHSSQSDEISCIEHLCNSLCYQLDLASFAACFNSGQSWNLRSSLLLSGNQKMMSDIEDSHPEPFVENFVLERLSVQSPLRVLFDVVPVIKFQDALELISMQPIASAIDAWKKRQDIELMHMRYALESVVLAIEVMQRGITDERESYHALALCHLKDLGNHLESISNIQRKVITQPYAFDFLFLWGRDRKLLGLGDCFCSAW
;
A
#
# COMPACT_ATOMS: atom_id res chain seq x y z
N MET A 1 -19.93 -64.76 34.19
CA MET A 1 -18.96 -64.27 33.19
C MET A 1 -18.29 -65.46 32.55
N ASP A 2 -17.95 -65.38 31.27
CA ASP A 2 -17.15 -66.38 30.56
C ASP A 2 -15.71 -66.41 31.12
N THR A 3 -15.08 -67.58 31.22
CA THR A 3 -13.74 -67.74 31.84
C THR A 3 -12.68 -66.94 31.09
N GLU A 4 -12.83 -66.82 29.77
CA GLU A 4 -11.97 -66.01 28.91
C GLU A 4 -12.11 -64.50 29.21
N THR A 5 -13.34 -64.03 29.50
CA THR A 5 -13.60 -62.62 29.85
C THR A 5 -12.97 -62.27 31.21
N GLU A 6 -13.01 -63.19 32.17
CA GLU A 6 -12.38 -63.02 33.48
C GLU A 6 -10.85 -62.99 33.38
N LEU A 7 -10.26 -63.83 32.52
CA LEU A 7 -8.83 -63.82 32.24
C LEU A 7 -8.38 -62.52 31.57
N LEU A 8 -9.13 -62.02 30.58
CA LEU A 8 -8.84 -60.74 29.93
C LEU A 8 -8.96 -59.55 30.89
N ALA A 9 -9.96 -59.55 31.78
CA ALA A 9 -10.10 -58.50 32.81
C ALA A 9 -8.93 -58.51 33.80
N ARG A 10 -8.48 -59.69 34.24
CA ARG A 10 -7.28 -59.83 35.10
C ARG A 10 -6.01 -59.38 34.38
N LEU A 11 -5.87 -59.73 33.10
CA LEU A 11 -4.72 -59.32 32.29
C LEU A 11 -4.68 -57.80 32.11
N ALA A 12 -5.83 -57.16 31.88
CA ALA A 12 -5.95 -55.71 31.82
C ALA A 12 -5.53 -55.05 33.15
N ALA A 13 -6.00 -55.57 34.30
CA ALA A 13 -5.59 -55.07 35.61
C ALA A 13 -4.07 -55.22 35.84
N ASN A 14 -3.46 -56.33 35.41
CA ASN A 14 -2.01 -56.53 35.51
C ASN A 14 -1.23 -55.52 34.67
N HIS A 15 -1.62 -55.29 33.40
CA HIS A 15 -0.95 -54.31 32.54
C HIS A 15 -1.16 -52.87 33.03
N LEU A 16 -2.31 -52.57 33.63
CA LEU A 16 -2.58 -51.29 34.30
C LEU A 16 -1.64 -51.10 35.50
N HIS A 17 -1.51 -52.11 36.36
CA HIS A 17 -0.62 -52.08 37.53
C HIS A 17 0.86 -51.92 37.12
N LEU A 18 1.27 -52.53 36.01
CA LEU A 18 2.61 -52.39 35.44
C LEU A 18 2.82 -51.11 34.63
N GLY A 19 1.80 -50.22 34.51
CA GLY A 19 1.89 -48.99 33.73
C GLY A 19 2.17 -49.20 32.24
N GLN A 20 1.79 -50.35 31.68
CA GLN A 20 2.03 -50.73 30.28
C GLN A 20 0.81 -50.45 29.41
N PHE A 21 0.74 -49.24 28.84
CA PHE A 21 -0.47 -48.81 28.12
C PHE A 21 -0.77 -49.61 26.85
N GLU A 22 0.20 -49.86 25.96
CA GLU A 22 -0.07 -50.58 24.70
C GLU A 22 -0.56 -52.04 24.92
N PRO A 23 0.04 -52.84 25.83
CA PRO A 23 -0.52 -54.14 26.22
C PRO A 23 -1.91 -54.05 26.87
N LEU A 24 -2.15 -53.04 27.71
CA LEU A 24 -3.46 -52.77 28.28
C LEU A 24 -4.49 -52.50 27.17
N ARG A 25 -4.16 -51.61 26.22
CA ARG A 25 -4.98 -51.27 25.06
C ARG A 25 -5.30 -52.49 24.21
N ALA A 26 -4.31 -53.32 23.90
CA ALA A 26 -4.53 -54.57 23.15
C ALA A 26 -5.50 -55.51 23.88
N THR A 27 -5.36 -55.62 25.20
CA THR A 27 -6.25 -56.44 26.04
C THR A 27 -7.67 -55.86 26.08
N LEU A 28 -7.82 -54.53 26.16
CA LEU A 28 -9.11 -53.85 26.12
C LEU A 28 -9.80 -53.99 24.75
N LEU A 29 -9.06 -53.96 23.64
CA LEU A 29 -9.59 -54.21 22.30
C LEU A 29 -10.04 -55.67 22.12
N ALA A 30 -9.34 -56.63 22.72
CA ALA A 30 -9.77 -58.02 22.76
C ALA A 30 -11.04 -58.17 23.62
N LEU A 31 -11.07 -57.51 24.79
CA LEU A 31 -12.23 -57.50 25.69
C LEU A 31 -13.44 -56.84 25.04
N ARG A 32 -13.26 -55.76 24.28
CA ARG A 32 -14.33 -55.07 23.51
C ARG A 32 -15.11 -56.01 22.61
N ARG A 33 -14.43 -56.97 21.95
CA ARG A 33 -15.08 -57.94 21.05
C ARG A 33 -15.95 -58.97 21.78
N LYS A 34 -15.67 -59.21 23.07
CA LYS A 34 -16.32 -60.25 23.88
C LYS A 34 -17.36 -59.66 24.85
N ASN A 35 -16.99 -58.58 25.54
CA ASN A 35 -17.83 -57.85 26.48
C ASN A 35 -17.51 -56.34 26.40
N PRO A 36 -18.21 -55.59 25.51
CA PRO A 36 -17.97 -54.16 25.33
C PRO A 36 -18.29 -53.33 26.58
N GLU A 37 -19.33 -53.71 27.33
CA GLU A 37 -19.75 -53.00 28.55
C GLU A 37 -18.65 -53.02 29.62
N LEU A 38 -18.00 -54.17 29.82
CA LEU A 38 -16.90 -54.29 30.78
C LEU A 38 -15.66 -53.49 30.34
N ALA A 39 -15.34 -53.49 29.04
CA ALA A 39 -14.22 -52.69 28.51
C ALA A 39 -14.46 -51.18 28.67
N ILE A 40 -15.68 -50.71 28.40
CA ILE A 40 -16.11 -49.33 28.63
C ILE A 40 -16.05 -48.99 30.12
N ALA A 41 -16.57 -49.85 31.00
CA ALA A 41 -16.56 -49.62 32.44
C ALA A 41 -15.13 -49.47 33.00
N ILE A 42 -14.18 -50.30 32.53
CA ILE A 42 -12.76 -50.17 32.90
C ILE A 42 -12.20 -48.81 32.45
N LEU A 43 -12.42 -48.43 31.19
CA LEU A 43 -11.95 -47.14 30.66
C LEU A 43 -12.58 -45.95 31.40
N ARG A 44 -13.88 -45.98 31.65
CA ARG A 44 -14.59 -44.95 32.43
C ARG A 44 -14.04 -44.82 33.85
N THR A 45 -13.72 -45.95 34.49
CA THR A 45 -13.11 -45.95 35.83
C THR A 45 -11.73 -45.30 35.81
N ILE A 46 -10.91 -45.62 34.80
CA ILE A 46 -9.57 -45.02 34.65
C ILE A 46 -9.66 -43.51 34.43
N VAL A 47 -10.56 -43.06 33.55
CA VAL A 47 -10.75 -41.64 33.25
C VAL A 47 -11.35 -40.89 34.44
N ALA A 48 -12.38 -41.42 35.11
CA ALA A 48 -13.01 -40.79 36.27
C ALA A 48 -12.07 -40.68 37.48
N ALA A 49 -11.10 -41.59 37.60
CA ALA A 49 -10.04 -41.52 38.60
C ALA A 49 -8.86 -40.63 38.18
N ALA A 50 -8.91 -39.98 37.01
CA ALA A 50 -7.80 -39.25 36.41
C ALA A 50 -6.49 -40.08 36.34
N GLY A 51 -6.61 -41.40 36.12
CA GLY A 51 -5.49 -42.33 36.11
C GLY A 51 -4.83 -42.55 37.48
N ARG A 52 -5.39 -42.02 38.56
CA ARG A 52 -4.83 -42.12 39.92
C ARG A 52 -5.29 -43.41 40.60
N PHE A 53 -4.49 -44.45 40.46
CA PHE A 53 -4.66 -45.71 41.18
C PHE A 53 -3.52 -45.94 42.16
N GLN A 54 -3.84 -46.60 43.27
CA GLN A 54 -2.82 -47.05 44.21
C GLN A 54 -1.97 -48.15 43.55
N ASP A 55 -0.67 -48.13 43.83
CA ASP A 55 0.31 -49.14 43.41
C ASP A 55 0.58 -49.28 41.89
N VAL A 56 0.25 -48.29 41.06
CA VAL A 56 0.66 -48.34 39.63
C VAL A 56 2.14 -47.98 39.48
N LEU A 57 2.90 -48.87 38.84
CA LEU A 57 4.29 -48.63 38.44
C LEU A 57 4.28 -47.83 37.14
N PHE A 58 4.38 -46.51 37.23
CA PHE A 58 4.50 -45.66 36.03
C PHE A 58 5.81 -45.98 35.29
N THR A 59 5.71 -46.20 33.98
CA THR A 59 6.82 -46.62 33.11
C THR A 59 7.11 -45.54 32.06
N PRO A 60 8.22 -45.61 31.30
CA PRO A 60 8.46 -44.67 30.20
C PRO A 60 7.35 -44.64 29.15
N SER A 61 6.60 -45.74 28.99
CA SER A 61 5.45 -45.83 28.07
C SER A 61 4.20 -45.11 28.59
N CYS A 62 4.12 -44.85 29.89
CA CYS A 62 3.04 -44.10 30.53
C CYS A 62 3.59 -43.45 31.82
N PRO A 63 4.22 -42.26 31.71
CA PRO A 63 5.05 -41.71 32.77
C PRO A 63 4.27 -41.10 33.93
N SER A 64 2.98 -40.81 33.76
CA SER A 64 2.18 -40.12 34.77
C SER A 64 0.70 -40.52 34.76
N PRO A 65 -0.04 -40.31 35.87
CA PRO A 65 -1.48 -40.53 35.94
C PRO A 65 -2.27 -39.75 34.87
N SER A 66 -1.91 -38.48 34.63
CA SER A 66 -2.57 -37.66 33.61
C SER A 66 -2.37 -38.20 32.20
N HIS A 67 -1.19 -38.78 31.91
CA HIS A 67 -0.92 -39.44 30.64
C HIS A 67 -1.80 -40.68 30.46
N LEU A 68 -1.93 -41.51 31.51
CA LEU A 68 -2.82 -42.67 31.51
C LEU A 68 -4.28 -42.25 31.28
N ALA A 69 -4.73 -41.19 31.95
CA ALA A 69 -6.08 -40.65 31.81
C ALA A 69 -6.35 -40.17 30.39
N TYR A 70 -5.40 -39.42 29.79
CA TYR A 70 -5.52 -38.92 28.43
C TYR A 70 -5.58 -40.04 27.39
N LEU A 71 -4.65 -40.99 27.42
CA LEU A 71 -4.65 -42.12 26.48
C LEU A 71 -5.91 -42.99 26.63
N SER A 72 -6.35 -43.23 27.87
CA SER A 72 -7.59 -43.96 28.14
C SER A 72 -8.82 -43.20 27.65
N THR A 73 -8.80 -41.86 27.71
CA THR A 73 -9.86 -41.02 27.15
C THR A 73 -9.92 -41.17 25.63
N LEU A 74 -8.78 -41.13 24.93
CA LEU A 74 -8.74 -41.33 23.47
C LEU A 74 -9.32 -42.69 23.04
N GLU A 75 -9.04 -43.74 23.81
CA GLU A 75 -9.60 -45.08 23.54
C GLU A 75 -11.10 -45.16 23.89
N LEU A 76 -11.54 -44.49 24.97
CA LEU A 76 -12.96 -44.42 25.34
C LEU A 76 -13.79 -43.74 24.25
N LEU A 77 -13.27 -42.67 23.64
CA LEU A 77 -13.95 -41.91 22.58
C LEU A 77 -14.17 -42.70 21.28
N GLN A 78 -13.53 -43.87 21.12
CA GLN A 78 -13.76 -44.77 19.97
C GLN A 78 -14.98 -45.69 20.14
N TYR A 79 -15.69 -45.61 21.27
CA TYR A 79 -16.92 -46.36 21.54
C TYR A 79 -18.15 -45.52 21.18
N ASN A 80 -19.27 -46.20 20.90
CA ASN A 80 -20.55 -45.53 20.75
C ASN A 80 -21.04 -45.07 22.13
N ASN A 81 -21.46 -43.80 22.24
CA ASN A 81 -21.94 -43.19 23.49
C ASN A 81 -20.93 -43.22 24.67
N PRO A 82 -19.73 -42.62 24.52
CA PRO A 82 -18.63 -42.72 25.49
C PRO A 82 -18.99 -42.15 26.87
N THR A 83 -19.75 -41.06 26.91
CA THR A 83 -20.09 -40.29 28.12
C THR A 83 -21.45 -40.64 28.74
N SER A 84 -22.33 -41.34 28.01
CA SER A 84 -23.68 -41.70 28.46
C SER A 84 -23.66 -42.33 29.85
N ASP A 85 -24.52 -41.84 30.74
CA ASP A 85 -24.74 -42.30 32.12
C ASP A 85 -23.63 -41.99 33.15
N THR A 86 -22.46 -41.49 32.74
CA THR A 86 -21.31 -41.23 33.64
C THR A 86 -20.93 -39.76 33.77
N TRP A 87 -20.98 -39.01 32.67
CA TRP A 87 -20.75 -37.57 32.65
C TRP A 87 -21.86 -36.87 31.87
N SER A 88 -22.26 -35.69 32.30
CA SER A 88 -23.09 -34.75 31.55
C SER A 88 -22.32 -34.04 30.42
N LEU A 89 -21.11 -34.49 30.12
CA LEU A 89 -20.20 -33.88 29.15
C LEU A 89 -20.36 -34.51 27.77
N ASP A 90 -20.09 -33.72 26.74
CA ASP A 90 -19.90 -34.23 25.39
C ASP A 90 -18.50 -34.85 25.23
N ALA A 91 -18.30 -35.55 24.11
CA ALA A 91 -17.04 -36.20 23.78
C ALA A 91 -15.85 -35.21 23.72
N VAL A 92 -16.10 -33.98 23.23
CA VAL A 92 -15.07 -32.94 23.10
C VAL A 92 -14.70 -32.39 24.48
N GLY A 93 -15.68 -32.09 25.33
CA GLY A 93 -15.46 -31.62 26.69
C GLY A 93 -14.67 -32.62 27.54
N LEU A 94 -14.96 -33.93 27.42
CA LEU A 94 -14.17 -34.96 28.12
C LEU A 94 -12.71 -34.99 27.65
N ARG A 95 -12.47 -34.91 26.33
CA ARG A 95 -11.12 -34.84 25.76
C ARG A 95 -10.36 -33.63 26.29
N LEU A 96 -10.97 -32.44 26.25
CA LEU A 96 -10.33 -31.19 26.67
C LEU A 96 -9.96 -31.23 28.16
N ARG A 97 -10.82 -31.78 29.03
CA ARG A 97 -10.52 -31.94 30.46
C ARG A 97 -9.36 -32.91 30.73
N ALA A 98 -9.28 -34.01 29.98
CA ALA A 98 -8.16 -34.94 30.10
C ALA A 98 -6.85 -34.36 29.54
N GLU A 99 -6.92 -33.60 28.44
CA GLU A 99 -5.78 -32.87 27.86
C GLU A 99 -5.26 -31.77 28.79
N PHE A 100 -6.16 -31.03 29.46
CA PHE A 100 -5.79 -30.04 30.48
C PHE A 100 -4.90 -30.66 31.57
N LEU A 101 -5.27 -31.83 32.09
CA LEU A 101 -4.48 -32.55 33.08
C LEU A 101 -3.10 -32.95 32.55
N LEU A 102 -3.03 -33.34 31.28
CA LEU A 102 -1.76 -33.70 30.65
C LEU A 102 -0.85 -32.47 30.52
N LEU A 103 -1.38 -31.34 30.05
CA LEU A 103 -0.61 -30.09 29.89
C LEU A 103 -0.04 -29.61 31.22
N VAL A 104 -0.86 -29.58 32.28
CA VAL A 104 -0.40 -29.18 33.62
C VAL A 104 0.62 -30.17 34.18
N GLN A 105 0.43 -31.48 33.95
CA GLN A 105 1.40 -32.50 34.38
C GLN A 105 2.75 -32.36 33.64
N VAL A 106 2.73 -32.04 32.34
CA VAL A 106 3.94 -31.76 31.55
C VAL A 106 4.68 -30.55 32.13
N LEU A 107 3.99 -29.49 32.52
CA LEU A 107 4.61 -28.34 33.20
C LEU A 107 5.27 -28.76 34.52
N ILE A 108 4.56 -29.53 35.37
CA ILE A 108 5.10 -30.03 36.64
C ILE A 108 6.36 -30.86 36.41
N ASP A 109 6.35 -31.76 35.42
CA ASP A 109 7.47 -32.66 35.15
C ASP A 109 8.67 -31.90 34.57
N ARG A 110 8.44 -30.89 33.72
CA ARG A 110 9.50 -30.01 33.19
C ARG A 110 10.16 -29.17 34.29
N VAL A 111 9.36 -28.55 35.17
CA VAL A 111 9.87 -27.79 36.32
C VAL A 111 10.67 -28.69 37.27
N LYS A 112 10.22 -29.93 37.49
CA LYS A 112 10.99 -30.93 38.27
C LYS A 112 12.27 -31.38 37.56
N GLY A 113 12.24 -31.53 36.24
CA GLY A 113 13.38 -31.93 35.41
C GLY A 113 14.51 -30.89 35.41
N LYS A 114 14.16 -29.60 35.26
CA LYS A 114 15.11 -28.48 35.34
C LYS A 114 15.93 -28.50 36.64
N ARG A 115 15.36 -29.04 37.75
CA ARG A 115 16.03 -29.19 39.05
C ARG A 115 17.14 -30.24 39.06
N GLN A 116 16.99 -31.29 38.27
CA GLN A 116 18.00 -32.34 38.16
C GLN A 116 19.18 -31.89 37.28
N GLU A 117 18.93 -30.96 36.35
CA GLU A 117 19.94 -30.46 35.41
C GLU A 117 20.73 -29.27 35.98
N ASP A 118 20.09 -28.32 36.66
CA ASP A 118 20.74 -27.06 37.05
C ASP A 118 21.70 -27.15 38.25
N GLY A 119 21.66 -28.20 39.07
CA GLY A 119 22.68 -28.51 40.10
C GLY A 119 23.11 -27.37 41.07
N SER A 120 22.43 -26.22 41.07
CA SER A 120 22.88 -24.97 41.66
C SER A 120 22.19 -24.71 43.00
N ASN A 121 23.01 -24.60 44.04
CA ASN A 121 22.62 -24.39 45.43
C ASN A 121 22.32 -22.91 45.73
N GLY A 122 21.24 -22.36 45.17
CA GLY A 122 20.63 -21.11 45.64
C GLY A 122 19.48 -21.40 46.62
N GLU A 123 19.57 -20.95 47.88
CA GLU A 123 18.46 -21.11 48.86
C GLU A 123 17.20 -20.34 48.45
N GLU A 124 17.31 -19.29 47.64
CA GLU A 124 16.19 -18.49 47.14
C GLU A 124 15.49 -19.14 45.94
N ASP A 125 16.23 -19.64 44.94
CA ASP A 125 15.67 -20.35 43.77
C ASP A 125 14.96 -21.65 44.18
N SER A 126 15.52 -22.38 45.14
CA SER A 126 14.92 -23.61 45.69
C SER A 126 13.58 -23.35 46.39
N LYS A 127 13.42 -22.18 47.02
CA LYS A 127 12.16 -21.78 47.67
C LYS A 127 11.10 -21.38 46.64
N ASN A 128 11.46 -20.60 45.61
CA ASN A 128 10.53 -20.22 44.54
C ASN A 128 9.99 -21.44 43.78
N TRP A 129 10.83 -22.41 43.45
CA TRP A 129 10.38 -23.59 42.68
C TRP A 129 9.47 -24.52 43.48
N SER A 130 9.67 -24.57 44.81
CA SER A 130 8.73 -25.26 45.70
C SER A 130 7.36 -24.59 45.73
N VAL A 131 7.29 -23.27 45.49
CA VAL A 131 6.03 -22.53 45.36
C VAL A 131 5.40 -22.81 43.99
N ASP A 132 6.17 -22.77 42.90
CA ASP A 132 5.66 -23.01 41.54
C ASP A 132 5.03 -24.40 41.39
N ILE A 133 5.74 -25.44 41.86
CA ILE A 133 5.24 -26.81 41.84
C ILE A 133 3.98 -26.93 42.71
N ARG A 134 3.92 -26.22 43.85
CA ARG A 134 2.73 -26.24 44.73
C ARG A 134 1.52 -25.63 44.01
N VAL A 135 1.69 -24.50 43.33
CA VAL A 135 0.62 -23.82 42.58
C VAL A 135 0.16 -24.68 41.41
N LEU A 136 1.09 -25.22 40.60
CA LEU A 136 0.74 -26.14 39.50
C LEU A 136 0.02 -27.40 39.98
N ASN A 137 0.40 -27.95 41.15
CA ASN A 137 -0.35 -29.07 41.73
C ASN A 137 -1.76 -28.67 42.14
N LYS A 138 -1.98 -27.47 42.71
CA LYS A 138 -3.34 -26.97 42.99
C LYS A 138 -4.18 -26.90 41.70
N VAL A 139 -3.61 -26.36 40.62
CA VAL A 139 -4.26 -26.31 39.29
C VAL A 139 -4.57 -27.72 38.77
N LEU A 140 -3.64 -28.66 38.95
CA LEU A 140 -3.85 -30.07 38.58
C LEU A 140 -5.01 -30.69 39.37
N GLU A 141 -5.08 -30.46 40.68
CA GLU A 141 -6.17 -30.96 41.53
C GLU A 141 -7.54 -30.42 41.08
N ILE A 142 -7.63 -29.15 40.71
CA ILE A 142 -8.85 -28.56 40.13
C ILE A 142 -9.25 -29.31 38.85
N GLY A 143 -8.28 -29.58 37.97
CA GLY A 143 -8.54 -30.37 36.76
C GLY A 143 -9.04 -31.80 37.05
N VAL A 144 -8.51 -32.44 38.12
CA VAL A 144 -8.89 -33.82 38.48
C VAL A 144 -10.29 -33.85 39.05
N ASP A 145 -10.62 -32.88 39.88
CA ASP A 145 -11.97 -32.70 40.39
C ASP A 145 -13.00 -32.53 39.26
N ARG A 146 -12.62 -31.83 38.19
CA ARG A 146 -13.46 -31.64 36.99
C ARG A 146 -13.60 -32.88 36.13
N LEU A 147 -12.72 -33.87 36.24
CA LEU A 147 -12.79 -35.11 35.46
C LEU A 147 -13.63 -36.20 36.17
N LYS A 148 -13.97 -36.04 37.45
CA LYS A 148 -14.77 -37.02 38.21
C LYS A 148 -16.16 -37.22 37.60
N ALA A 149 -16.68 -38.43 37.76
CA ALA A 149 -18.03 -38.79 37.31
C ALA A 149 -19.11 -38.06 38.13
N ASP A 150 -20.25 -37.74 37.50
CA ASP A 150 -21.32 -36.96 38.12
C ASP A 150 -21.93 -37.63 39.37
N VAL A 151 -21.85 -38.97 39.44
CA VAL A 151 -22.37 -39.77 40.57
C VAL A 151 -21.45 -39.71 41.80
N ALA A 152 -20.17 -39.42 41.62
CA ALA A 152 -19.19 -39.31 42.71
C ALA A 152 -19.26 -37.95 43.45
N PHE A 153 -20.14 -37.05 43.01
CA PHE A 153 -20.30 -35.69 43.53
C PHE A 153 -20.87 -35.64 44.97
N ILE A 154 -21.43 -36.75 45.46
CA ILE A 154 -22.16 -36.81 46.75
C ILE A 154 -21.22 -36.97 47.96
N GLU A 155 -19.95 -37.39 47.78
CA GLU A 155 -19.05 -37.74 48.91
C GLU A 155 -17.69 -37.00 48.97
N GLY A 156 -17.49 -35.93 48.20
CA GLY A 156 -16.19 -35.23 48.11
C GLY A 156 -15.88 -34.26 49.26
N ARG A 157 -14.77 -34.49 49.98
CA ARG A 157 -14.14 -33.52 50.92
C ARG A 157 -13.97 -32.14 50.28
N ASN A 158 -14.37 -31.08 51.00
CA ASN A 158 -13.95 -29.71 50.77
C ASN A 158 -12.43 -29.59 50.91
N VAL A 159 -11.69 -29.82 49.83
CA VAL A 159 -10.32 -29.29 49.70
C VAL A 159 -10.49 -27.83 49.28
N ASP A 160 -9.83 -26.92 50.00
CA ASP A 160 -9.81 -25.50 49.68
C ASP A 160 -9.05 -25.32 48.36
N LEU A 161 -9.78 -25.36 47.25
CA LEU A 161 -9.27 -25.32 45.87
C LEU A 161 -9.22 -23.89 45.33
N SER A 162 -9.26 -22.88 46.20
CA SER A 162 -9.07 -21.50 45.78
C SER A 162 -7.60 -21.25 45.41
N VAL A 163 -7.39 -20.77 44.19
CA VAL A 163 -6.11 -20.22 43.74
C VAL A 163 -6.30 -18.72 43.59
N GLU A 164 -5.51 -17.94 44.32
CA GLU A 164 -5.54 -16.49 44.25
C GLU A 164 -4.62 -15.98 43.12
N GLU A 165 -4.91 -14.78 42.64
CA GLU A 165 -4.11 -14.13 41.57
C GLU A 165 -2.63 -14.04 41.97
N ASP A 166 -2.34 -13.62 43.21
CA ASP A 166 -0.97 -13.51 43.75
C ASP A 166 -0.20 -14.84 43.74
N GLU A 167 -0.89 -15.98 43.92
CA GLU A 167 -0.24 -17.29 43.83
C GLU A 167 0.13 -17.65 42.39
N LEU A 168 -0.70 -17.27 41.41
CA LEU A 168 -0.42 -17.49 39.99
C LEU A 168 0.70 -16.57 39.48
N MET A 169 0.83 -15.36 40.02
CA MET A 169 1.90 -14.44 39.66
C MET A 169 3.30 -15.03 39.91
N CYS A 170 3.45 -15.94 40.88
CA CYS A 170 4.71 -16.66 41.10
C CYS A 170 5.17 -17.44 39.86
N LEU A 171 4.23 -17.89 39.00
CA LEU A 171 4.53 -18.67 37.81
C LEU A 171 5.10 -17.85 36.65
N HIS A 172 5.26 -16.52 36.75
CA HIS A 172 5.77 -15.68 35.66
C HIS A 172 7.06 -16.23 35.02
N GLY A 173 8.03 -16.65 35.83
CA GLY A 173 9.27 -17.24 35.32
C GLY A 173 9.04 -18.56 34.56
N VAL A 174 8.15 -19.41 35.09
CA VAL A 174 7.79 -20.69 34.46
C VAL A 174 6.99 -20.48 33.17
N ILE A 175 6.17 -19.44 33.10
CA ILE A 175 5.42 -19.05 31.90
C ILE A 175 6.40 -18.66 30.79
N MET A 176 7.45 -17.89 31.11
CA MET A 176 8.48 -17.53 30.12
C MET A 176 9.28 -18.75 29.64
N ASP A 177 9.67 -19.64 30.55
CA ASP A 177 10.42 -20.86 30.22
C ASP A 177 9.63 -21.83 29.32
N TYR A 178 8.30 -21.87 29.46
CA TYR A 178 7.42 -22.86 28.81
C TYR A 178 6.21 -22.25 28.12
N ALA A 179 6.38 -21.10 27.47
CA ALA A 179 5.31 -20.32 26.87
C ALA A 179 4.42 -21.12 25.90
N ASP A 180 4.99 -21.96 25.03
CA ASP A 180 4.22 -22.80 24.09
C ASP A 180 3.22 -23.75 24.80
N VAL A 181 3.58 -24.26 25.99
CA VAL A 181 2.72 -25.16 26.76
C VAL A 181 1.60 -24.37 27.45
N PHE A 182 1.90 -23.17 27.95
CA PHE A 182 0.90 -22.28 28.52
C PHE A 182 -0.06 -21.72 27.46
N ASP A 183 0.40 -21.47 26.24
CA ASP A 183 -0.46 -21.10 25.11
C ASP A 183 -1.46 -22.21 24.80
N SER A 184 -0.95 -23.46 24.67
CA SER A 184 -1.80 -24.64 24.49
C SER A 184 -2.79 -24.83 25.64
N LEU A 185 -2.37 -24.53 26.87
CA LEU A 185 -3.23 -24.58 28.06
C LEU A 185 -4.32 -23.50 28.00
N CYS A 186 -3.98 -22.27 27.63
CA CYS A 186 -4.93 -21.17 27.50
C CYS A 186 -5.95 -21.44 26.39
N TRP A 187 -5.52 -21.98 25.25
CA TRP A 187 -6.40 -22.42 24.18
C TRP A 187 -7.37 -23.50 24.65
N ASN A 188 -6.85 -24.52 25.34
CA ASN A 188 -7.66 -25.60 25.88
C ASN A 188 -8.70 -25.07 26.89
N ILE A 189 -8.31 -24.14 27.78
CA ILE A 189 -9.23 -23.47 28.70
C ILE A 189 -10.32 -22.72 27.92
N SER A 190 -9.97 -21.92 26.91
CA SER A 190 -10.91 -21.18 26.08
C SER A 190 -11.97 -22.06 25.44
N GLU A 191 -11.57 -23.20 24.86
CA GLU A 191 -12.51 -24.14 24.25
C GLU A 191 -13.43 -24.79 25.28
N GLN A 192 -12.92 -25.09 26.48
CA GLN A 192 -13.76 -25.56 27.59
C GLN A 192 -14.79 -24.50 28.06
N MET A 193 -14.44 -23.22 27.98
CA MET A 193 -15.34 -22.12 28.34
C MET A 193 -16.42 -21.86 27.27
N LYS A 194 -16.07 -21.96 25.97
CA LYS A 194 -17.01 -21.72 24.85
C LYS A 194 -18.17 -22.72 24.78
N GLY A 195 -17.94 -23.97 25.17
CA GLY A 195 -18.95 -25.04 25.16
C GLY A 195 -20.22 -24.71 25.95
N ARG A 196 -20.19 -23.73 26.86
CA ARG A 196 -21.34 -23.27 27.65
C ARG A 196 -22.04 -22.00 27.16
N GLN A 197 -21.39 -21.15 26.36
CA GLN A 197 -22.04 -19.91 25.89
C GLN A 197 -23.22 -20.19 24.93
N VAL A 198 -23.21 -21.33 24.23
CA VAL A 198 -24.31 -21.75 23.35
C VAL A 198 -25.58 -22.08 24.15
N GLU A 199 -25.44 -22.65 25.36
CA GLU A 199 -26.58 -23.00 26.22
C GLU A 199 -27.23 -21.78 26.90
N ASN A 200 -26.46 -20.70 27.11
CA ASN A 200 -26.96 -19.45 27.68
C ASN A 200 -27.56 -18.48 26.65
N SER A 201 -27.64 -18.86 25.37
CA SER A 201 -28.39 -18.12 24.35
C SER A 201 -29.90 -18.40 24.42
N GLY A 202 -30.54 -17.95 25.50
CA GLY A 202 -31.92 -17.43 25.49
C GLY A 202 -33.10 -18.31 25.05
N LEU A 203 -33.04 -19.64 25.08
CA LEU A 203 -34.23 -20.47 24.74
C LEU A 203 -34.31 -21.87 25.39
N ALA A 204 -33.71 -22.09 26.56
CA ALA A 204 -33.95 -23.31 27.33
C ALA A 204 -35.19 -23.17 28.22
N ILE A 205 -36.29 -23.80 27.81
CA ILE A 205 -37.56 -23.89 28.54
C ILE A 205 -37.33 -24.57 29.89
N THR A 206 -37.65 -23.88 30.98
CA THR A 206 -37.69 -24.39 32.35
C THR A 206 -38.80 -25.44 32.50
N ILE A 207 -38.51 -26.71 32.25
CA ILE A 207 -39.36 -27.80 32.73
C ILE A 207 -39.00 -28.04 34.20
N ARG A 208 -39.82 -27.48 35.09
CA ARG A 208 -39.88 -27.86 36.50
C ARG A 208 -40.19 -29.36 36.58
N MET A 209 -39.18 -30.18 36.90
CA MET A 209 -39.43 -31.45 37.55
C MET A 209 -39.38 -31.26 39.07
N ASP A 210 -40.29 -31.97 39.73
CA ASP A 210 -40.75 -31.79 41.09
C ASP A 210 -39.67 -31.70 42.17
N GLU A 211 -40.04 -30.92 43.18
CA GLU A 211 -39.41 -30.72 44.47
C GLU A 211 -39.01 -32.04 45.15
N THR A 212 -37.72 -32.37 45.21
CA THR A 212 -37.14 -33.21 46.31
C THR A 212 -35.60 -33.24 46.42
N VAL A 213 -34.81 -32.48 45.63
CA VAL A 213 -33.32 -32.48 45.76
C VAL A 213 -32.75 -31.05 45.66
N GLY A 214 -33.17 -30.16 46.55
CA GLY A 214 -32.87 -28.71 46.50
C GLY A 214 -31.54 -28.25 47.10
N GLY A 215 -30.47 -29.05 47.02
CA GLY A 215 -29.13 -28.65 47.51
C GLY A 215 -28.03 -28.87 46.48
N GLY A 216 -27.98 -30.06 45.86
CA GLY A 216 -26.86 -30.44 44.99
C GLY A 216 -26.71 -29.64 43.70
N ALA A 217 -27.79 -29.08 43.13
CA ALA A 217 -27.73 -28.29 41.91
C ALA A 217 -27.10 -26.90 42.14
N GLN A 218 -27.47 -26.24 43.24
CA GLN A 218 -26.97 -24.90 43.57
C GLN A 218 -25.48 -24.93 43.98
N PHE A 219 -25.08 -25.95 44.76
CA PHE A 219 -23.66 -26.18 45.09
C PHE A 219 -22.81 -26.50 43.85
N ARG A 220 -23.39 -27.15 42.83
CA ARG A 220 -22.69 -27.47 41.58
C ARG A 220 -22.43 -26.21 40.74
N GLU A 221 -23.42 -25.33 40.62
CA GLU A 221 -23.28 -24.05 39.91
C GLU A 221 -22.23 -23.14 40.59
N GLU A 222 -22.26 -23.05 41.93
CA GLU A 222 -21.29 -22.24 42.69
C GLU A 222 -19.85 -22.77 42.53
N LYS A 223 -19.66 -24.11 42.58
CA LYS A 223 -18.33 -24.73 42.38
C LYS A 223 -17.82 -24.51 40.96
N GLU A 224 -18.66 -24.72 39.95
CA GLU A 224 -18.28 -24.50 38.55
C GLU A 224 -17.95 -23.03 38.29
N GLU A 225 -18.65 -22.08 38.92
CA GLU A 225 -18.31 -20.65 38.84
C GLU A 225 -16.94 -20.34 39.45
N MET A 226 -16.60 -20.95 40.59
CA MET A 226 -15.26 -20.81 41.19
C MET A 226 -14.15 -21.38 40.30
N GLU A 227 -14.37 -22.54 39.68
CA GLU A 227 -13.41 -23.15 38.74
C GLU A 227 -13.20 -22.27 37.50
N MET A 228 -14.27 -21.68 36.97
CA MET A 228 -14.21 -20.76 35.84
C MET A 228 -13.45 -19.48 36.17
N LYS A 229 -13.60 -18.96 37.41
CA LYS A 229 -12.79 -17.85 37.90
C LYS A 229 -11.31 -18.21 37.90
N VAL A 230 -10.93 -19.38 38.39
CA VAL A 230 -9.52 -19.83 38.35
C VAL A 230 -9.01 -19.95 36.92
N PHE A 231 -9.80 -20.48 36.00
CA PHE A 231 -9.44 -20.58 34.58
C PHE A 231 -9.22 -19.22 33.92
N SER A 232 -10.10 -18.26 34.20
CA SER A 232 -9.93 -16.87 33.73
C SER A 232 -8.69 -16.22 34.35
N LEU A 233 -8.37 -16.49 35.62
CA LEU A 233 -7.16 -16.00 36.28
C LEU A 233 -5.90 -16.57 35.64
N ILE A 234 -5.86 -17.87 35.33
CA ILE A 234 -4.72 -18.49 34.64
C ILE A 234 -4.46 -17.80 33.30
N GLN A 235 -5.50 -17.62 32.48
CA GLN A 235 -5.39 -16.93 31.20
C GLN A 235 -4.90 -15.49 31.38
N LYS A 236 -5.51 -14.73 32.31
CA LYS A 236 -5.13 -13.36 32.63
C LYS A 236 -3.66 -13.25 33.06
N THR A 237 -3.20 -14.13 33.94
CA THR A 237 -1.80 -14.13 34.41
C THR A 237 -0.81 -14.42 33.27
N VAL A 238 -1.13 -15.35 32.37
CA VAL A 238 -0.28 -15.60 31.18
C VAL A 238 -0.18 -14.38 30.29
N GLN A 239 -1.30 -13.67 30.07
CA GLN A 239 -1.31 -12.43 29.30
C GLN A 239 -0.49 -11.32 29.96
N LEU A 240 -0.68 -11.10 31.27
CA LEU A 240 0.10 -10.11 32.03
C LEU A 240 1.60 -10.42 31.99
N ALA A 241 1.98 -11.69 32.14
CA ALA A 241 3.38 -12.11 32.06
C ALA A 241 4.01 -11.75 30.71
N HIS A 242 3.32 -12.00 29.59
CA HIS A 242 3.81 -11.63 28.26
C HIS A 242 3.84 -10.11 28.04
N LEU A 243 2.82 -9.38 28.50
CA LEU A 243 2.81 -7.91 28.41
C LEU A 243 3.93 -7.28 29.25
N ASP A 244 4.21 -7.79 30.44
CA ASP A 244 5.31 -7.31 31.28
C ASP A 244 6.67 -7.65 30.69
N ALA A 245 6.85 -8.86 30.14
CA ALA A 245 8.06 -9.22 29.40
C ALA A 245 8.28 -8.30 28.19
N MET A 246 7.23 -7.98 27.43
CA MET A 246 7.32 -6.98 26.36
C MET A 246 7.76 -5.61 26.88
N LYS A 247 7.19 -5.13 27.99
CA LYS A 247 7.61 -3.86 28.62
C LYS A 247 9.08 -3.90 29.04
N GLU A 248 9.59 -5.03 29.52
CA GLU A 248 11.00 -5.21 29.88
C GLU A 248 11.91 -5.19 28.65
N CYS A 249 11.59 -5.97 27.61
CA CYS A 249 12.29 -5.92 26.32
C CYS A 249 12.34 -4.49 25.75
N LEU A 250 11.22 -3.76 25.84
CA LEU A 250 11.14 -2.36 25.44
C LEU A 250 12.04 -1.45 26.30
N LYS A 251 12.18 -1.69 27.60
CA LYS A 251 13.15 -0.94 28.42
C LYS A 251 14.59 -1.24 28.02
N GLU A 252 14.90 -2.49 27.70
CA GLU A 252 16.26 -2.95 27.39
C GLU A 252 16.74 -2.61 25.97
N GLY A 253 15.83 -2.31 25.05
CA GLY A 253 16.21 -2.07 23.64
C GLY A 253 15.98 -3.25 22.72
N ASP A 254 15.47 -4.37 23.24
CA ASP A 254 15.22 -5.58 22.48
C ASP A 254 13.84 -5.53 21.81
N GLU A 255 13.82 -5.07 20.56
CA GLU A 255 12.60 -5.04 19.76
C GLU A 255 12.17 -6.44 19.31
N GLU A 256 13.13 -7.33 19.06
CA GLU A 256 12.84 -8.67 18.53
C GLU A 256 12.23 -9.56 19.63
N GLY A 257 12.77 -9.47 20.85
CA GLY A 257 12.19 -10.11 22.03
C GLY A 257 10.75 -9.67 22.26
N ALA A 258 10.49 -8.35 22.20
CA ALA A 258 9.13 -7.82 22.34
C ALA A 258 8.18 -8.33 21.24
N ILE A 259 8.62 -8.40 19.98
CA ILE A 259 7.83 -8.93 18.86
C ILE A 259 7.49 -10.40 19.08
N SER A 260 8.45 -11.21 19.57
CA SER A 260 8.28 -12.66 19.78
C SER A 260 7.22 -13.04 20.83
N HIS A 261 6.79 -12.10 21.66
CA HIS A 261 5.73 -12.29 22.65
C HIS A 261 4.33 -12.04 22.10
N ILE A 262 4.19 -11.35 20.95
CA ILE A 262 2.90 -11.02 20.34
C ILE A 262 2.10 -12.28 19.99
N ARG A 263 2.77 -13.36 19.57
CA ARG A 263 2.12 -14.65 19.26
C ARG A 263 1.34 -15.27 20.42
N TYR A 264 1.61 -14.86 21.66
CA TYR A 264 0.92 -15.41 22.83
C TYR A 264 -0.22 -14.51 23.33
N LEU A 265 -0.45 -13.35 22.70
CA LEU A 265 -1.45 -12.39 23.15
C LEU A 265 -2.84 -12.73 22.61
N HIS A 266 -3.84 -12.61 23.48
CA HIS A 266 -5.24 -12.84 23.14
C HIS A 266 -6.15 -11.90 23.95
N LEU A 267 -6.94 -11.07 23.27
CA LEU A 267 -7.73 -10.00 23.91
C LEU A 267 -8.87 -10.53 24.80
N ASP A 268 -9.41 -11.71 24.50
CA ASP A 268 -10.54 -12.29 25.24
C ASP A 268 -10.16 -12.91 26.61
N TYR A 269 -8.90 -12.78 27.07
CA TYR A 269 -8.37 -13.48 28.25
C TYR A 269 -8.43 -12.66 29.56
N GLY A 270 -9.23 -11.60 29.59
CA GLY A 270 -9.60 -10.89 30.83
C GLY A 270 -8.64 -9.79 31.30
N VAL A 271 -7.65 -9.43 30.47
CA VAL A 271 -6.84 -8.21 30.65
C VAL A 271 -7.55 -7.04 29.94
N ASP A 272 -7.45 -5.83 30.48
CA ASP A 272 -8.06 -4.64 29.89
C ASP A 272 -7.43 -4.34 28.52
N GLU A 273 -8.26 -4.06 27.51
CA GLU A 273 -7.81 -3.75 26.15
C GLU A 273 -6.83 -2.57 26.13
N ALA A 274 -7.00 -1.61 27.05
CA ALA A 274 -6.11 -0.47 27.18
C ALA A 274 -4.66 -0.87 27.49
N GLU A 275 -4.43 -1.93 28.26
CA GLU A 275 -3.07 -2.39 28.58
C GLU A 275 -2.35 -2.96 27.35
N TYR A 276 -3.06 -3.73 26.52
CA TYR A 276 -2.54 -4.21 25.23
C TYR A 276 -2.22 -3.04 24.30
N VAL A 277 -3.15 -2.09 24.19
CA VAL A 277 -2.98 -0.91 23.32
C VAL A 277 -1.74 -0.12 23.72
N LEU A 278 -1.52 0.13 25.02
CA LEU A 278 -0.36 0.88 25.48
C LEU A 278 0.97 0.20 25.10
N VAL A 279 1.11 -1.10 25.37
CA VAL A 279 2.37 -1.84 25.08
C VAL A 279 2.62 -1.94 23.58
N LEU A 280 1.58 -2.24 22.78
CA LEU A 280 1.68 -2.32 21.33
C LEU A 280 1.96 -0.95 20.70
N GLN A 281 1.35 0.12 21.22
CA GLN A 281 1.62 1.48 20.80
C GLN A 281 3.07 1.88 21.10
N ASP A 282 3.59 1.59 22.29
CA ASP A 282 4.99 1.87 22.65
C ASP A 282 5.97 1.14 21.72
N LEU A 283 5.70 -0.13 21.39
CA LEU A 283 6.50 -0.90 20.43
C LEU A 283 6.47 -0.25 19.03
N LEU A 284 5.27 0.08 18.53
CA LEU A 284 5.12 0.70 17.22
C LEU A 284 5.76 2.09 17.14
N VAL A 285 5.56 2.94 18.15
CA VAL A 285 6.19 4.27 18.23
C VAL A 285 7.70 4.13 18.19
N ARG A 286 8.27 3.18 18.95
CA ARG A 286 9.71 2.96 18.97
C ARG A 286 10.25 2.54 17.61
N ILE A 287 9.61 1.58 16.94
CA ILE A 287 10.02 1.11 15.61
C ILE A 287 9.88 2.23 14.56
N LEU A 288 8.75 2.93 14.55
CA LEU A 288 8.46 3.98 13.57
C LEU A 288 9.31 5.25 13.79
N SER A 289 9.68 5.57 15.04
CA SER A 289 10.54 6.72 15.34
C SER A 289 11.96 6.64 14.76
N LYS A 290 12.42 5.44 14.40
CA LYS A 290 13.73 5.22 13.77
C LYS A 290 13.74 5.56 12.27
N ARG A 291 12.60 6.00 11.71
CA ARG A 291 12.44 6.33 10.30
C ARG A 291 13.17 7.63 9.96
N ALA A 292 14.33 7.50 9.31
CA ALA A 292 15.13 8.65 8.88
C ALA A 292 14.89 9.07 7.40
N GLY A 293 14.16 8.28 6.61
CA GLY A 293 13.92 8.56 5.19
C GLY A 293 13.68 7.30 4.38
N TYR A 294 13.82 7.40 3.06
CA TYR A 294 13.80 6.26 2.14
C TYR A 294 15.22 5.66 2.00
N GLY A 295 15.38 4.36 2.25
CA GLY A 295 16.69 3.68 2.29
C GLY A 295 16.68 2.40 3.11
N ASP A 296 17.87 1.94 3.53
CA ASP A 296 18.04 0.70 4.31
C ASP A 296 17.27 0.72 5.64
N THR A 297 17.18 1.91 6.25
CA THR A 297 16.40 2.12 7.49
C THR A 297 14.91 1.87 7.28
N TRP A 298 14.37 2.26 6.11
CA TRP A 298 12.98 2.00 5.77
C TRP A 298 12.73 0.50 5.58
N HIS A 299 13.64 -0.20 4.88
CA HIS A 299 13.54 -1.64 4.68
C HIS A 299 13.52 -2.40 5.99
N ALA A 300 14.44 -2.07 6.90
CA ALA A 300 14.50 -2.67 8.22
C ALA A 300 13.22 -2.41 9.03
N ILE A 301 12.62 -1.23 8.92
CA ILE A 301 11.33 -0.92 9.57
C ILE A 301 10.20 -1.77 8.98
N GLN A 302 10.19 -1.98 7.66
CA GLN A 302 9.17 -2.80 7.02
C GLN A 302 9.27 -4.27 7.33
N GLU A 303 10.49 -4.79 7.39
CA GLU A 303 10.72 -6.16 7.83
C GLU A 303 10.20 -6.34 9.26
N LYS A 304 10.47 -5.39 10.17
CA LYS A 304 9.94 -5.41 11.53
C LYS A 304 8.41 -5.32 11.61
N LEU A 305 7.79 -4.44 10.81
CA LEU A 305 6.32 -4.39 10.74
C LEU A 305 5.74 -5.71 10.23
N LEU A 306 6.37 -6.32 9.22
CA LEU A 306 5.96 -7.63 8.71
C LEU A 306 6.09 -8.72 9.78
N HIS A 307 7.16 -8.69 10.59
CA HIS A 307 7.32 -9.59 11.74
C HIS A 307 6.22 -9.39 12.79
N ILE A 308 5.88 -8.14 13.15
CA ILE A 308 4.76 -7.85 14.07
C ILE A 308 3.46 -8.48 13.57
N TYR A 309 3.11 -8.25 12.31
CA TYR A 309 1.90 -8.82 11.73
C TYR A 309 1.99 -10.35 11.61
N GLY A 310 3.17 -10.90 11.34
CA GLY A 310 3.43 -12.34 11.33
C GLY A 310 3.20 -13.01 12.69
N GLU A 311 3.70 -12.41 13.76
CA GLU A 311 3.49 -12.92 15.13
C GLU A 311 2.03 -12.71 15.58
N ALA A 312 1.40 -11.58 15.23
CA ALA A 312 -0.01 -11.35 15.50
C ALA A 312 -0.92 -12.38 14.79
N LEU A 313 -0.59 -12.77 13.56
CA LEU A 313 -1.31 -13.84 12.87
C LEU A 313 -1.07 -15.21 13.52
N SER A 314 0.14 -15.46 14.03
CA SER A 314 0.47 -16.70 14.76
C SER A 314 -0.32 -16.85 16.07
N SER A 315 -0.78 -15.76 16.67
CA SER A 315 -1.62 -15.79 17.89
C SER A 315 -3.03 -16.38 17.69
N ASN A 316 -3.46 -16.59 16.44
CA ASN A 316 -4.83 -16.94 16.06
C ASN A 316 -5.90 -15.95 16.59
N CYS A 317 -5.51 -14.75 17.07
CA CYS A 317 -6.42 -13.72 17.53
C CYS A 317 -6.63 -12.66 16.42
N ARG A 318 -7.73 -12.80 15.66
CA ARG A 318 -8.05 -11.83 14.58
C ARG A 318 -8.19 -10.39 15.11
N GLN A 319 -8.78 -10.24 16.29
CA GLN A 319 -8.99 -8.93 16.90
C GLN A 319 -7.65 -8.24 17.22
N LEU A 320 -6.60 -8.99 17.56
CA LEU A 320 -5.27 -8.43 17.81
C LEU A 320 -4.70 -7.73 16.57
N VAL A 321 -4.83 -8.36 15.40
CA VAL A 321 -4.41 -7.75 14.12
C VAL A 321 -5.18 -6.47 13.86
N GLU A 322 -6.50 -6.49 14.03
CA GLU A 322 -7.37 -5.32 13.87
C GLU A 322 -6.97 -4.19 14.84
N ARG A 323 -6.60 -4.51 16.08
CA ARG A 323 -6.09 -3.52 17.04
C ARG A 323 -4.76 -2.92 16.64
N ILE A 324 -3.81 -3.73 16.17
CA ILE A 324 -2.51 -3.24 15.68
C ILE A 324 -2.71 -2.29 14.49
N GLU A 325 -3.60 -2.63 13.56
CA GLU A 325 -3.95 -1.77 12.42
C GLU A 325 -4.55 -0.42 12.88
N ILE A 326 -5.46 -0.44 13.85
CA ILE A 326 -6.06 0.79 14.41
C ILE A 326 -5.01 1.65 15.10
N ILE A 327 -4.12 1.06 15.90
CA ILE A 327 -3.03 1.80 16.55
C ILE A 327 -2.11 2.42 15.50
N GLN A 328 -1.75 1.66 14.47
CA GLN A 328 -0.96 2.16 13.36
C GLN A 328 -1.65 3.35 12.69
N ASP A 329 -2.94 3.25 12.37
CA ASP A 329 -3.70 4.33 11.75
C ASP A 329 -3.78 5.59 12.60
N GLU A 330 -3.95 5.44 13.91
CA GLU A 330 -3.98 6.55 14.84
C GLU A 330 -2.62 7.25 14.93
N LEU A 331 -1.52 6.50 14.94
CA LEU A 331 -0.16 7.06 14.87
C LEU A 331 0.07 7.82 13.56
N HIS A 332 -0.36 7.26 12.43
CA HIS A 332 -0.25 7.95 11.13
C HIS A 332 -1.13 9.21 11.11
N ARG A 333 -2.32 9.18 11.71
CA ARG A 333 -3.20 10.36 11.80
C ARG A 333 -2.54 11.47 12.62
N GLN A 334 -1.93 11.15 13.75
CA GLN A 334 -1.21 12.09 14.59
C GLN A 334 -0.03 12.74 13.84
N GLU A 335 0.73 11.95 13.07
CA GLU A 335 1.80 12.47 12.20
C GLU A 335 1.25 13.45 11.15
N ILE A 336 0.16 13.08 10.47
CA ILE A 336 -0.47 13.92 9.43
C ILE A 336 -0.99 15.23 10.02
N GLU A 337 -1.63 15.19 11.19
CA GLU A 337 -2.12 16.39 11.88
C GLU A 337 -0.97 17.29 12.33
N ALA A 338 0.11 16.73 12.87
CA ALA A 338 1.30 17.48 13.24
C ALA A 338 1.93 18.19 12.03
N SER A 339 2.05 17.50 10.89
CA SER A 339 2.58 18.09 9.66
C SER A 339 1.68 19.19 9.10
N ARG A 340 0.35 19.05 9.16
CA ARG A 340 -0.60 20.09 8.70
C ARG A 340 -0.50 21.39 9.49
N VAL A 341 -0.12 21.34 10.77
CA VAL A 341 0.06 22.54 11.60
C VAL A 341 1.37 23.26 11.26
N LEU A 342 2.39 22.51 10.85
CA LEU A 342 3.73 23.03 10.56
C LEU A 342 3.90 23.52 9.12
N ASP A 343 3.27 22.86 8.14
CA ASP A 343 3.47 23.15 6.73
C ASP A 343 2.38 24.07 6.14
N ASN A 344 2.80 25.24 5.67
CA ASN A 344 1.97 26.17 4.92
C ASN A 344 1.72 25.71 3.47
N LYS A 345 2.51 24.76 2.94
CA LYS A 345 2.44 24.28 1.54
C LYS A 345 1.45 23.14 1.32
N GLN A 346 0.88 22.57 2.39
CA GLN A 346 -0.05 21.42 2.36
C GLN A 346 0.53 20.17 1.67
N ILE A 347 1.85 19.98 1.68
CA ILE A 347 2.47 18.81 1.04
C ILE A 347 2.27 17.58 1.96
N PRO A 348 1.76 16.46 1.44
CA PRO A 348 1.68 15.22 2.19
C PRO A 348 3.07 14.76 2.69
N PRO A 349 3.21 14.31 3.96
CA PRO A 349 4.50 13.88 4.51
C PRO A 349 5.25 12.86 3.66
N PRO A 350 4.61 11.84 3.04
CA PRO A 350 5.32 10.90 2.18
C PRO A 350 6.02 11.58 0.98
N LEU A 351 5.40 12.62 0.41
CA LEU A 351 5.99 13.38 -0.69
C LEU A 351 7.15 14.25 -0.21
N GLU A 352 7.05 14.87 0.97
CA GLU A 352 8.17 15.63 1.55
C GLU A 352 9.39 14.74 1.82
N HIS A 353 9.19 13.54 2.37
CA HIS A 353 10.27 12.56 2.57
C HIS A 353 10.90 12.14 1.25
N PHE A 354 10.07 11.97 0.21
CA PHE A 354 10.55 11.58 -1.12
C PHE A 354 11.37 12.69 -1.76
N GLU A 355 10.93 13.94 -1.67
CA GLU A 355 11.68 15.09 -2.19
C GLU A 355 13.02 15.27 -1.45
N ARG A 356 13.01 15.15 -0.11
CA ARG A 356 14.25 15.21 0.69
C ARG A 356 15.24 14.15 0.25
N HIS A 357 14.77 12.91 0.06
CA HIS A 357 15.60 11.81 -0.42
C HIS A 357 16.15 12.08 -1.83
N LEU A 358 15.35 12.63 -2.75
CA LEU A 358 15.81 13.01 -4.08
C LEU A 358 16.90 14.09 -4.06
N VAL A 359 16.82 15.03 -3.12
CA VAL A 359 17.85 16.06 -2.92
C VAL A 359 19.15 15.42 -2.38
N GLU A 360 19.05 14.52 -1.40
CA GLU A 360 20.19 13.76 -0.87
C GLU A 360 20.88 12.94 -1.95
N MET A 361 20.11 12.20 -2.77
CA MET A 361 20.65 11.44 -3.91
C MET A 361 21.37 12.31 -4.95
N LYS A 362 20.93 13.57 -5.16
CA LYS A 362 21.59 14.50 -6.09
C LYS A 362 22.94 14.99 -5.54
N LEU A 363 23.08 15.08 -4.22
CA LEU A 363 24.31 15.50 -3.53
C LEU A 363 25.33 14.35 -3.41
N ASP A 364 24.85 13.12 -3.24
CA ASP A 364 25.68 11.92 -3.03
C ASP A 364 26.26 11.27 -4.29
N LYS A 365 26.27 11.97 -5.44
CA LYS A 365 26.88 11.50 -6.70
C LYS A 365 28.38 11.15 -6.62
N GLY A 366 29.02 11.26 -5.45
CA GLY A 366 30.41 10.90 -5.18
C GLY A 366 30.63 9.81 -4.12
N SER A 367 29.59 9.23 -3.51
CA SER A 367 29.74 8.16 -2.50
C SER A 367 29.58 6.77 -3.13
N ASN A 368 30.37 5.81 -2.63
CA ASN A 368 30.39 4.41 -3.11
C ASN A 368 29.33 3.52 -2.42
N ASP A 369 28.46 4.10 -1.58
CA ASP A 369 27.41 3.34 -0.92
C ASP A 369 26.23 3.13 -1.87
N PRO A 370 25.60 1.94 -1.87
CA PRO A 370 24.45 1.66 -2.70
C PRO A 370 23.22 2.40 -2.16
N SER A 371 23.10 3.70 -2.49
CA SER A 371 21.83 4.42 -2.30
C SER A 371 20.71 3.61 -2.97
N PRO A 372 19.51 3.48 -2.36
CA PRO A 372 18.40 2.79 -2.98
C PRO A 372 18.18 3.34 -4.39
N SER A 373 17.94 2.47 -5.36
CA SER A 373 17.63 2.91 -6.72
C SER A 373 16.39 3.81 -6.69
N LEU A 374 16.33 4.77 -7.61
CA LEU A 374 15.19 5.68 -7.75
C LEU A 374 13.85 4.92 -7.82
N ASP A 375 13.83 3.76 -8.46
CA ASP A 375 12.65 2.90 -8.59
C ASP A 375 12.20 2.33 -7.24
N THR A 376 13.14 1.96 -6.38
CA THR A 376 12.86 1.47 -5.02
C THR A 376 12.26 2.60 -4.16
N ALA A 377 12.81 3.81 -4.23
CA ALA A 377 12.26 4.98 -3.53
C ALA A 377 10.85 5.35 -4.05
N ILE A 378 10.61 5.25 -5.36
CA ILE A 378 9.28 5.44 -5.97
C ILE A 378 8.28 4.42 -5.41
N HIS A 379 8.65 3.13 -5.33
CA HIS A 379 7.79 2.09 -4.80
C HIS A 379 7.38 2.36 -3.34
N PHE A 380 8.33 2.78 -2.50
CA PHE A 380 8.06 3.09 -1.09
C PHE A 380 7.19 4.31 -0.91
N CYS A 381 7.49 5.38 -1.65
CA CYS A 381 6.67 6.58 -1.63
C CYS A 381 5.23 6.29 -2.10
N MET A 382 5.04 5.51 -3.17
CA MET A 382 3.69 5.12 -3.62
C MET A 382 2.94 4.36 -2.53
N ARG A 383 3.58 3.39 -1.88
CA ARG A 383 2.95 2.59 -0.83
C ARG A 383 2.57 3.45 0.38
N ASP A 384 3.47 4.33 0.83
CA ASP A 384 3.21 5.25 1.93
C ASP A 384 2.10 6.25 1.56
N MET A 385 2.00 6.66 0.28
CA MET A 385 0.89 7.46 -0.24
C MET A 385 -0.45 6.72 -0.19
N TYR A 386 -0.49 5.40 -0.44
CA TYR A 386 -1.71 4.61 -0.25
C TYR A 386 -2.13 4.57 1.23
N HIS A 387 -1.20 4.41 2.16
CA HIS A 387 -1.48 4.47 3.59
C HIS A 387 -2.00 5.86 4.00
N TYR A 388 -1.32 6.92 3.56
CA TYR A 388 -1.74 8.30 3.80
C TYR A 388 -3.16 8.58 3.29
N ALA A 389 -3.46 8.16 2.06
CA ALA A 389 -4.76 8.33 1.43
C ALA A 389 -5.86 7.56 2.17
N ARG A 390 -5.58 6.33 2.61
CA ARG A 390 -6.49 5.51 3.40
C ARG A 390 -6.83 6.17 4.74
N VAL A 391 -5.82 6.63 5.49
CA VAL A 391 -6.01 7.27 6.80
C VAL A 391 -6.68 8.64 6.69
N SER A 392 -6.36 9.41 5.64
CA SER A 392 -6.91 10.74 5.39
C SER A 392 -8.29 10.73 4.73
N GLY A 393 -8.76 9.59 4.22
CA GLY A 393 -10.01 9.49 3.45
C GLY A 393 -9.96 10.21 2.09
N LEU A 394 -8.77 10.31 1.48
CA LEU A 394 -8.54 11.02 0.22
C LEU A 394 -8.19 10.03 -0.90
N HIS A 395 -8.36 10.45 -2.16
CA HIS A 395 -7.93 9.65 -3.30
C HIS A 395 -6.47 9.94 -3.66
N VAL A 396 -5.63 8.90 -3.80
CA VAL A 396 -4.18 9.05 -4.05
C VAL A 396 -3.89 9.94 -5.25
N LEU A 397 -4.54 9.70 -6.41
CA LEU A 397 -4.31 10.53 -7.60
C LEU A 397 -4.80 11.97 -7.39
N GLY A 398 -5.86 12.15 -6.60
CA GLY A 398 -6.38 13.48 -6.25
C GLY A 398 -5.35 14.26 -5.43
N CYS A 399 -4.82 13.65 -4.37
CA CYS A 399 -3.76 14.24 -3.54
C CYS A 399 -2.54 14.62 -4.38
N ILE A 400 -2.09 13.74 -5.27
CA ILE A 400 -0.90 13.98 -6.10
C ILE A 400 -1.14 15.11 -7.10
N MET A 401 -2.32 15.15 -7.73
CA MET A 401 -2.70 16.26 -8.61
C MET A 401 -2.79 17.59 -7.85
N ASP A 402 -3.51 17.62 -6.73
CA ASP A 402 -3.72 18.84 -5.93
C ASP A 402 -2.38 19.38 -5.40
N THR A 403 -1.51 18.50 -4.89
CA THR A 403 -0.16 18.86 -4.44
C THR A 403 0.69 19.35 -5.61
N SER A 404 0.65 18.67 -6.76
CA SER A 404 1.42 19.13 -7.93
C SER A 404 0.94 20.51 -8.41
N LEU A 405 -0.37 20.76 -8.41
CA LEU A 405 -0.94 22.05 -8.81
C LEU A 405 -0.66 23.16 -7.80
N SER A 406 -0.67 22.87 -6.49
CA SER A 406 -0.31 23.85 -5.45
C SER A 406 1.15 24.28 -5.59
N VAL A 407 2.04 23.32 -5.80
CA VAL A 407 3.49 23.53 -6.04
C VAL A 407 3.73 24.31 -7.34
N ILE A 408 2.99 24.03 -8.43
CA ILE A 408 3.04 24.80 -9.67
C ILE A 408 2.61 26.25 -9.46
N LYS A 409 1.54 26.48 -8.67
CA LYS A 409 1.08 27.84 -8.33
C LYS A 409 2.16 28.64 -7.58
N MET A 410 3.04 27.95 -6.84
CA MET A 410 4.21 28.52 -6.16
C MET A 410 5.46 28.64 -7.05
N GLU A 411 5.37 28.31 -8.35
CA GLU A 411 6.46 28.32 -9.33
C GLU A 411 7.59 27.29 -9.07
N LEU A 412 7.35 26.30 -8.21
CA LEU A 412 8.31 25.25 -7.86
C LEU A 412 8.21 24.06 -8.85
N LEU A 413 8.51 24.32 -10.12
CA LEU A 413 8.23 23.39 -11.22
C LEU A 413 9.05 22.08 -11.17
N GLU A 414 10.23 22.09 -10.54
CA GLU A 414 11.06 20.90 -10.37
C GLU A 414 10.45 19.92 -9.34
N GLU A 415 9.94 20.44 -8.22
CA GLU A 415 9.20 19.69 -7.18
C GLU A 415 7.98 18.99 -7.80
N ALA A 416 7.18 19.73 -8.58
CA ALA A 416 6.03 19.16 -9.28
C ALA A 416 6.43 18.03 -10.27
N SER A 417 7.56 18.18 -10.96
CA SER A 417 8.08 17.14 -11.85
C SER A 417 8.52 15.89 -11.09
N ASN A 418 9.15 16.07 -9.92
CA ASN A 418 9.55 14.98 -9.02
C ASN A 418 8.33 14.24 -8.47
N ILE A 419 7.32 14.94 -7.97
CA ILE A 419 6.08 14.32 -7.46
C ILE A 419 5.41 13.48 -8.57
N LEU A 420 5.37 13.99 -9.80
CA LEU A 420 4.80 13.31 -10.96
C LEU A 420 5.67 12.19 -11.53
N THR A 421 6.83 11.85 -10.93
CA THR A 421 7.52 10.58 -11.26
C THR A 421 6.77 9.39 -10.72
N LEU A 422 6.00 9.54 -9.64
CA LEU A 422 5.20 8.47 -9.04
C LEU A 422 4.09 7.99 -9.99
N PHE A 423 3.45 8.93 -10.71
CA PHE A 423 2.37 8.65 -11.66
C PHE A 423 2.56 9.41 -12.97
N PRO A 424 3.42 8.91 -13.88
CA PRO A 424 3.78 9.63 -15.12
C PRO A 424 2.58 9.98 -16.02
N ARG A 425 1.51 9.18 -16.01
CA ARG A 425 0.31 9.41 -16.83
C ARG A 425 -0.50 10.65 -16.42
N LEU A 426 -0.28 11.18 -15.21
CA LEU A 426 -0.91 12.42 -14.77
C LEU A 426 -0.23 13.67 -15.34
N ARG A 427 1.02 13.55 -15.82
CA ARG A 427 1.81 14.70 -16.30
C ARG A 427 1.12 15.56 -17.35
N PRO A 428 0.48 15.01 -18.40
CA PRO A 428 -0.17 15.83 -19.42
C PRO A 428 -1.38 16.60 -18.87
N ILE A 429 -2.14 15.97 -17.96
CA ILE A 429 -3.31 16.58 -17.31
C ILE A 429 -2.84 17.73 -16.41
N VAL A 430 -1.83 17.49 -15.58
CA VAL A 430 -1.29 18.51 -14.67
C VAL A 430 -0.60 19.64 -15.44
N ALA A 431 0.08 19.36 -16.55
CA ALA A 431 0.64 20.40 -17.42
C ALA A 431 -0.46 21.30 -18.02
N ALA A 432 -1.54 20.70 -18.53
CA ALA A 432 -2.66 21.46 -19.08
C ALA A 432 -3.41 22.28 -18.00
N MET A 433 -3.67 21.69 -16.82
CA MET A 433 -4.36 22.39 -15.72
C MET A 433 -3.47 23.46 -15.07
N GLY A 434 -2.16 23.20 -14.94
CA GLY A 434 -1.20 24.13 -14.38
C GLY A 434 -0.94 25.36 -15.26
N TRP A 435 -1.25 25.27 -16.57
CA TRP A 435 -1.11 26.38 -17.51
C TRP A 435 -1.90 27.63 -17.10
N ASP A 436 -3.13 27.44 -16.63
CA ASP A 436 -4.03 28.52 -16.24
C ASP A 436 -3.61 29.14 -14.89
N LEU A 437 -2.98 28.36 -14.02
CA LEU A 437 -2.44 28.85 -12.73
C LEU A 437 -1.28 29.84 -12.90
N LEU A 438 -0.62 29.84 -14.06
CA LEU A 438 0.53 30.69 -14.38
C LEU A 438 0.17 31.86 -15.32
N SER A 439 -1.06 32.37 -15.22
CA SER A 439 -1.53 33.51 -16.04
C SER A 439 -0.58 34.71 -15.96
N GLY A 440 -0.16 35.23 -17.12
CA GLY A 440 0.75 36.37 -17.22
C GLY A 440 2.23 36.04 -17.09
N LYS A 441 2.60 34.79 -16.75
CA LYS A 441 4.00 34.38 -16.52
C LYS A 441 4.49 33.45 -17.64
N THR A 442 4.87 34.02 -18.79
CA THR A 442 5.26 33.24 -19.99
C THR A 442 6.53 32.40 -19.78
N THR A 443 7.50 32.90 -19.01
CA THR A 443 8.72 32.17 -18.64
C THR A 443 8.41 30.93 -17.79
N ALA A 444 7.50 31.05 -16.80
CA ALA A 444 7.05 29.94 -15.98
C ALA A 444 6.25 28.93 -16.79
N ARG A 445 5.35 29.38 -17.68
CA ARG A 445 4.61 28.52 -18.63
C ARG A 445 5.54 27.74 -19.55
N ARG A 446 6.60 28.39 -20.07
CA ARG A 446 7.63 27.73 -20.88
C ARG A 446 8.35 26.64 -20.09
N LYS A 447 8.82 26.95 -18.87
CA LYS A 447 9.45 25.97 -17.98
C LYS A 447 8.50 24.82 -17.63
N LEU A 448 7.22 25.09 -17.36
CA LEU A 448 6.22 24.07 -17.05
C LEU A 448 6.13 23.02 -18.16
N MET A 449 5.97 23.49 -19.40
CA MET A 449 5.91 22.61 -20.57
C MET A 449 7.23 21.85 -20.77
N GLN A 450 8.38 22.48 -20.50
CA GLN A 450 9.69 21.82 -20.54
C GLN A 450 9.82 20.67 -19.53
N TYR A 451 9.43 20.90 -18.27
CA TYR A 451 9.57 19.89 -17.23
C TYR A 451 8.56 18.76 -17.38
N LEU A 452 7.29 19.05 -17.70
CA LEU A 452 6.21 18.06 -17.62
C LEU A 452 5.85 17.41 -18.96
N TRP A 453 6.05 18.11 -20.09
CA TRP A 453 5.62 17.64 -21.40
C TRP A 453 6.77 17.30 -22.35
N THR A 454 7.73 18.19 -22.56
CA THR A 454 8.80 17.99 -23.56
C THR A 454 10.04 17.29 -23.01
N SER A 455 10.11 17.04 -21.70
CA SER A 455 11.17 16.23 -21.11
C SER A 455 11.05 14.77 -21.59
N SER A 456 12.15 14.22 -22.12
CA SER A 456 12.23 12.90 -22.76
C SER A 456 11.54 11.75 -22.01
N LYS A 457 11.44 11.83 -20.68
CA LYS A 457 10.78 10.82 -19.85
C LYS A 457 9.27 10.67 -20.14
N SER A 458 8.55 11.75 -20.48
CA SER A 458 7.11 11.69 -20.79
C SER A 458 6.80 10.90 -22.07
N GLN A 459 7.71 10.94 -23.06
CA GLN A 459 7.59 10.22 -24.33
C GLN A 459 8.13 8.78 -24.22
N ILE A 460 9.14 8.54 -23.37
CA ILE A 460 9.71 7.20 -23.14
C ILE A 460 8.73 6.28 -22.39
N PHE A 461 8.03 6.77 -21.35
CA PHE A 461 7.02 5.96 -20.65
C PHE A 461 5.86 5.52 -21.56
N ARG A 462 5.62 6.20 -22.69
CA ARG A 462 4.68 5.71 -23.72
C ARG A 462 5.18 4.46 -24.44
N LEU A 463 6.49 4.35 -24.68
CA LEU A 463 7.08 3.28 -25.49
C LEU A 463 7.24 1.97 -24.71
N GLU A 464 7.47 2.03 -23.40
CA GLU A 464 7.67 0.83 -22.58
C GLU A 464 6.35 0.09 -22.26
N GLU A 465 5.27 0.80 -21.92
CA GLU A 465 3.99 0.16 -21.53
C GLU A 465 3.00 -0.08 -22.69
N SER A 466 3.10 0.66 -23.81
CA SER A 466 2.28 0.37 -25.01
C SER A 466 2.61 -0.97 -25.67
N SER A 467 3.77 -1.56 -25.32
CA SER A 467 4.12 -2.92 -25.74
C SER A 467 3.29 -4.01 -25.06
N GLN A 468 2.73 -3.73 -23.86
CA GLN A 468 2.05 -4.75 -23.05
C GLN A 468 0.54 -4.74 -23.23
N HIS A 469 -0.10 -3.60 -23.48
CA HIS A 469 -1.55 -3.52 -23.69
C HIS A 469 -1.91 -2.60 -24.86
N SER A 470 -2.57 -3.19 -25.86
CA SER A 470 -3.42 -2.60 -26.92
C SER A 470 -2.86 -2.50 -28.35
N SER A 471 -3.52 -3.29 -29.20
CA SER A 471 -4.11 -2.90 -30.48
C SER A 471 -3.83 -1.48 -31.00
N GLN A 472 -3.32 -1.46 -32.23
CA GLN A 472 -3.30 -0.40 -33.26
C GLN A 472 -4.44 0.64 -33.21
N SER A 473 -4.41 1.60 -32.28
CA SER A 473 -5.08 2.89 -32.48
C SER A 473 -4.10 4.01 -32.17
N ASP A 474 -3.50 4.57 -33.22
CA ASP A 474 -2.67 5.79 -33.24
C ASP A 474 -3.50 7.07 -32.91
N GLU A 475 -4.55 6.97 -32.08
CA GLU A 475 -5.34 8.13 -31.66
C GLU A 475 -4.61 8.88 -30.54
N ILE A 476 -4.01 10.02 -30.89
CA ILE A 476 -3.38 10.94 -29.94
C ILE A 476 -4.45 11.42 -28.95
N SER A 477 -4.20 11.28 -27.65
CA SER A 477 -5.14 11.73 -26.62
C SER A 477 -5.41 13.23 -26.73
N CYS A 478 -6.66 13.66 -26.50
CA CYS A 478 -7.06 15.06 -26.62
C CYS A 478 -6.23 16.00 -25.73
N ILE A 479 -5.84 15.54 -24.53
CA ILE A 479 -5.01 16.29 -23.58
C ILE A 479 -3.58 16.44 -24.11
N GLU A 480 -3.06 15.42 -24.76
CA GLU A 480 -1.71 15.42 -25.33
C GLU A 480 -1.63 16.35 -26.54
N HIS A 481 -2.68 16.34 -27.37
CA HIS A 481 -2.83 17.33 -28.44
C HIS A 481 -2.95 18.76 -27.88
N LEU A 482 -3.65 18.95 -26.76
CA LEU A 482 -3.73 20.24 -26.08
C LEU A 482 -2.33 20.69 -25.63
N CYS A 483 -1.55 19.83 -24.98
CA CYS A 483 -0.17 20.15 -24.59
C CYS A 483 0.71 20.54 -25.79
N ASN A 484 0.62 19.80 -26.90
CA ASN A 484 1.32 20.17 -28.14
C ASN A 484 0.86 21.53 -28.68
N SER A 485 -0.44 21.82 -28.59
CA SER A 485 -1.02 23.10 -29.02
C SER A 485 -0.54 24.25 -28.14
N LEU A 486 -0.42 24.05 -26.83
CA LEU A 486 0.13 25.04 -25.90
C LEU A 486 1.62 25.32 -26.15
N CYS A 487 2.42 24.28 -26.40
CA CYS A 487 3.82 24.47 -26.83
C CYS A 487 3.92 25.26 -28.13
N TYR A 488 3.09 24.94 -29.12
CA TYR A 488 3.03 25.67 -30.39
C TYR A 488 2.68 27.16 -30.18
N GLN A 489 1.68 27.45 -29.33
CA GLN A 489 1.29 28.82 -29.01
C GLN A 489 2.41 29.60 -28.31
N LEU A 490 3.19 28.96 -27.42
CA LEU A 490 4.38 29.57 -26.81
C LEU A 490 5.46 29.90 -27.83
N ASP A 491 5.73 28.98 -28.76
CA ASP A 491 6.74 29.19 -29.80
C ASP A 491 6.33 30.35 -30.74
N LEU A 492 5.05 30.43 -31.09
CA LEU A 492 4.50 31.52 -31.91
C LEU A 492 4.54 32.88 -31.19
N ALA A 493 4.21 32.90 -29.90
CA ALA A 493 4.30 34.10 -29.07
C ALA A 493 5.75 34.57 -28.89
N SER A 494 6.67 33.64 -28.68
CA SER A 494 8.12 33.90 -28.59
C SER A 494 8.66 34.48 -29.89
N PHE A 495 8.29 33.88 -31.04
CA PHE A 495 8.67 34.40 -32.35
C PHE A 495 8.20 35.85 -32.56
N ALA A 496 6.93 36.13 -32.26
CA ALA A 496 6.37 37.47 -32.42
C ALA A 496 7.05 38.50 -31.50
N ALA A 497 7.38 38.10 -30.27
CA ALA A 497 8.13 38.95 -29.35
C ALA A 497 9.56 39.22 -29.86
N CYS A 498 10.30 38.18 -30.28
CA CYS A 498 11.64 38.32 -30.85
C CYS A 498 11.65 39.21 -32.10
N PHE A 499 10.68 39.04 -33.00
CA PHE A 499 10.56 39.86 -34.20
C PHE A 499 10.35 41.34 -33.85
N ASN A 500 9.45 41.63 -32.91
CA ASN A 500 9.15 43.00 -32.49
C ASN A 500 10.32 43.66 -31.74
N SER A 501 11.13 42.87 -31.02
CA SER A 501 12.34 43.36 -30.36
C SER A 501 13.58 43.40 -31.28
N GLY A 502 13.46 43.00 -32.55
CA GLY A 502 14.57 42.93 -33.50
C GLY A 502 15.60 41.83 -33.20
N GLN A 503 15.24 40.85 -32.37
CA GLN A 503 16.08 39.69 -32.04
C GLN A 503 15.84 38.55 -33.03
N SER A 504 16.85 37.72 -33.28
CA SER A 504 16.70 36.55 -34.12
C SER A 504 16.06 35.40 -33.33
N TRP A 505 14.97 34.85 -33.88
CA TRP A 505 14.38 33.60 -33.40
C TRP A 505 14.91 32.43 -34.22
N ASN A 506 15.13 31.26 -33.60
CA ASN A 506 15.59 30.07 -34.31
C ASN A 506 14.78 28.82 -33.93
N LEU A 507 14.68 27.86 -34.87
CA LEU A 507 13.99 26.59 -34.66
C LEU A 507 14.61 25.74 -33.51
N ARG A 508 15.87 26.00 -33.14
CA ARG A 508 16.53 25.33 -32.00
C ARG A 508 15.98 25.79 -30.65
N SER A 509 15.35 26.96 -30.59
CA SER A 509 14.71 27.52 -29.40
C SER A 509 13.24 27.12 -29.25
N SER A 510 12.67 26.41 -30.23
CA SER A 510 11.29 25.90 -30.19
C SER A 510 11.16 24.76 -29.16
N LEU A 511 10.11 24.82 -28.35
CA LEU A 511 9.77 23.75 -27.40
C LEU A 511 9.42 22.44 -28.07
N LEU A 512 8.76 22.49 -29.24
CA LEU A 512 8.33 21.30 -29.98
C LEU A 512 9.49 20.58 -30.68
N LEU A 513 10.49 21.35 -31.12
CA LEU A 513 11.61 20.84 -31.93
C LEU A 513 12.94 20.75 -31.16
N SER A 514 13.03 21.30 -29.93
CA SER A 514 14.21 21.16 -29.10
C SER A 514 14.34 19.73 -28.58
N GLY A 515 14.86 18.83 -29.42
CA GLY A 515 15.35 17.54 -28.98
C GLY A 515 16.61 17.73 -28.11
N ASN A 516 16.49 17.49 -26.81
CA ASN A 516 17.55 17.10 -25.86
C ASN A 516 18.86 17.93 -25.76
N GLN A 517 19.04 19.08 -26.40
CA GLN A 517 20.25 19.89 -26.21
C GLN A 517 20.02 21.03 -25.21
N LYS A 518 20.50 20.75 -23.98
CA LYS A 518 20.75 21.62 -22.82
C LYS A 518 19.64 21.70 -21.76
N MET A 519 19.76 20.77 -20.81
CA MET A 519 19.26 20.93 -19.44
C MET A 519 20.15 21.85 -18.58
N MET A 520 21.29 22.34 -19.11
CA MET A 520 22.24 23.20 -18.37
C MET A 520 23.09 24.06 -19.33
N SER A 521 22.48 24.93 -20.12
CA SER A 521 23.16 26.20 -20.33
C SER A 521 22.21 27.28 -19.96
N ASP A 522 22.67 28.18 -19.11
CA ASP A 522 22.26 29.57 -19.11
C ASP A 522 21.93 29.95 -20.55
N ILE A 523 20.64 29.97 -20.87
CA ILE A 523 20.17 30.72 -22.01
C ILE A 523 20.36 32.13 -21.51
N GLU A 524 21.55 32.68 -21.80
CA GLU A 524 21.84 34.09 -21.65
C GLU A 524 20.59 34.85 -22.08
N ASP A 525 20.20 35.77 -21.20
CA ASP A 525 19.00 36.57 -21.17
C ASP A 525 18.65 37.26 -22.50
N SER A 526 18.24 36.50 -23.51
CA SER A 526 17.31 37.00 -24.51
C SER A 526 15.95 36.98 -23.84
N HIS A 527 15.66 37.94 -22.97
CA HIS A 527 14.34 38.07 -22.37
C HIS A 527 13.36 38.47 -23.49
N PRO A 528 12.53 37.56 -24.03
CA PRO A 528 11.43 38.01 -24.86
C PRO A 528 10.57 38.92 -24.00
N GLU A 529 10.10 40.03 -24.55
CA GLU A 529 9.25 40.97 -23.81
C GLU A 529 7.98 40.24 -23.33
N PRO A 530 7.82 40.00 -22.00
CA PRO A 530 6.73 39.16 -21.51
C PRO A 530 5.36 39.75 -21.82
N PHE A 531 5.29 41.07 -22.02
CA PHE A 531 4.08 41.77 -22.43
C PHE A 531 3.61 41.34 -23.83
N VAL A 532 4.51 41.35 -24.82
CA VAL A 532 4.17 40.98 -26.21
C VAL A 532 3.80 39.50 -26.29
N GLU A 533 4.55 38.63 -25.60
CA GLU A 533 4.24 37.20 -25.56
C GLU A 533 2.83 36.94 -24.97
N ASN A 534 2.50 37.53 -23.82
CA ASN A 534 1.19 37.36 -23.20
C ASN A 534 0.06 37.91 -24.09
N PHE A 535 0.26 39.07 -24.71
CA PHE A 535 -0.72 39.64 -25.64
C PHE A 535 -0.99 38.71 -26.82
N VAL A 536 0.05 38.12 -27.41
CA VAL A 536 -0.10 37.15 -28.49
C VAL A 536 -0.82 35.90 -28.01
N LEU A 537 -0.48 35.36 -26.83
CA LEU A 537 -1.17 34.19 -26.24
C LEU A 537 -2.66 34.46 -25.99
N GLU A 538 -3.02 35.63 -25.47
CA GLU A 538 -4.42 36.02 -25.28
C GLU A 538 -5.18 36.07 -26.61
N ARG A 539 -4.58 36.61 -27.67
CA ARG A 539 -5.22 36.61 -29.01
C ARG A 539 -5.34 35.21 -29.61
N LEU A 540 -4.34 34.34 -29.40
CA LEU A 540 -4.36 32.95 -29.88
C LEU A 540 -5.42 32.08 -29.20
N SER A 541 -5.92 32.48 -28.03
CA SER A 541 -7.04 31.80 -27.38
C SER A 541 -8.38 32.01 -28.11
N VAL A 542 -8.50 33.07 -28.92
CA VAL A 542 -9.76 33.47 -29.60
C VAL A 542 -9.65 33.40 -31.13
N GLN A 543 -8.46 33.62 -31.69
CA GLN A 543 -8.23 33.80 -33.13
C GLN A 543 -7.33 32.69 -33.70
N SER A 544 -7.38 32.50 -35.03
CA SER A 544 -6.51 31.54 -35.69
C SER A 544 -5.04 32.00 -35.65
N PRO A 545 -4.08 31.06 -35.55
CA PRO A 545 -2.65 31.38 -35.55
C PRO A 545 -2.22 32.24 -36.74
N LEU A 546 -2.75 31.94 -37.93
CA LEU A 546 -2.51 32.70 -39.16
C LEU A 546 -2.90 34.18 -39.02
N ARG A 547 -4.08 34.46 -38.43
CA ARG A 547 -4.58 35.82 -38.25
C ARG A 547 -3.72 36.58 -37.24
N VAL A 548 -3.43 35.97 -36.09
CA VAL A 548 -2.64 36.61 -35.04
C VAL A 548 -1.22 36.92 -35.54
N LEU A 549 -0.60 35.98 -36.25
CA LEU A 549 0.74 36.15 -36.80
C LEU A 549 0.81 37.35 -37.74
N PHE A 550 -0.15 37.51 -38.64
CA PHE A 550 -0.16 38.61 -39.59
C PHE A 550 -0.68 39.95 -39.03
N ASP A 551 -1.50 39.93 -37.98
CA ASP A 551 -1.90 41.13 -37.24
C ASP A 551 -0.72 41.71 -36.44
N VAL A 552 0.10 40.84 -35.84
CA VAL A 552 1.21 41.23 -34.94
C VAL A 552 2.53 41.41 -35.69
N VAL A 553 2.75 40.62 -36.75
CA VAL A 553 3.97 40.61 -37.58
C VAL A 553 3.58 40.80 -39.06
N PRO A 554 3.23 42.03 -39.48
CA PRO A 554 2.72 42.27 -40.83
C PRO A 554 3.77 42.04 -41.93
N VAL A 555 5.07 42.19 -41.65
CA VAL A 555 6.18 42.08 -42.62
C VAL A 555 6.96 40.76 -42.49
N ILE A 556 6.28 39.68 -42.10
CA ILE A 556 6.91 38.36 -41.98
C ILE A 556 7.29 37.80 -43.36
N LYS A 557 8.45 37.15 -43.48
CA LYS A 557 8.86 36.47 -44.71
C LYS A 557 8.06 35.19 -44.91
N PHE A 558 7.79 34.83 -46.16
CA PHE A 558 7.06 33.61 -46.50
C PHE A 558 7.67 32.35 -45.87
N GLN A 559 8.99 32.22 -45.90
CA GLN A 559 9.69 31.05 -45.36
C GLN A 559 9.47 30.90 -43.84
N ASP A 560 9.68 31.99 -43.08
CA ASP A 560 9.47 31.99 -41.62
C ASP A 560 8.01 31.69 -41.27
N ALA A 561 7.08 32.25 -42.04
CA ALA A 561 5.66 32.05 -41.84
C ALA A 561 5.22 30.61 -42.17
N LEU A 562 5.76 30.03 -43.25
CA LEU A 562 5.53 28.64 -43.63
C LEU A 562 6.09 27.68 -42.57
N GLU A 563 7.30 27.95 -42.07
CA GLU A 563 7.92 27.17 -41.01
C GLU A 563 7.06 27.17 -39.74
N LEU A 564 6.61 28.34 -39.27
CA LEU A 564 5.74 28.46 -38.10
C LEU A 564 4.44 27.67 -38.29
N ILE A 565 3.73 27.86 -39.39
CA ILE A 565 2.46 27.14 -39.62
C ILE A 565 2.69 25.64 -39.81
N SER A 566 3.82 25.25 -40.39
CA SER A 566 4.19 23.85 -40.52
C SER A 566 4.41 23.15 -39.17
N MET A 567 4.72 23.89 -38.09
CA MET A 567 4.83 23.33 -36.74
C MET A 567 3.47 23.10 -36.05
N GLN A 568 2.36 23.62 -36.60
CA GLN A 568 1.05 23.45 -35.98
C GLN A 568 0.70 21.95 -35.81
N PRO A 569 0.37 21.49 -34.59
CA PRO A 569 0.02 20.11 -34.32
C PRO A 569 -1.30 19.72 -35.01
N ILE A 570 -1.39 18.46 -35.40
CA ILE A 570 -2.52 17.92 -36.17
C ILE A 570 -3.17 16.79 -35.34
N ALA A 571 -4.38 17.03 -34.82
CA ALA A 571 -5.18 16.02 -34.14
C ALA A 571 -6.00 15.15 -35.08
N SER A 572 -6.45 15.72 -36.21
CA SER A 572 -7.47 15.10 -37.05
C SER A 572 -7.26 15.37 -38.54
N ALA A 573 -7.91 14.58 -39.38
CA ALA A 573 -7.94 14.81 -40.84
C ALA A 573 -8.54 16.18 -41.19
N ILE A 574 -9.47 16.68 -40.37
CA ILE A 574 -10.08 18.00 -40.55
C ILE A 574 -9.05 19.10 -40.28
N ASP A 575 -8.26 18.98 -39.22
CA ASP A 575 -7.23 19.98 -38.89
C ASP A 575 -6.07 19.95 -39.89
N ALA A 576 -5.72 18.78 -40.41
CA ALA A 576 -4.79 18.66 -41.54
C ALA A 576 -5.29 19.41 -42.78
N TRP A 577 -6.60 19.33 -43.05
CA TRP A 577 -7.21 20.05 -44.15
C TRP A 577 -7.26 21.56 -43.91
N LYS A 578 -7.57 22.02 -42.69
CA LYS A 578 -7.50 23.44 -42.31
C LYS A 578 -6.09 24.01 -42.48
N LYS A 579 -5.06 23.28 -42.02
CA LYS A 579 -3.66 23.69 -42.20
C LYS A 579 -3.28 23.81 -43.67
N ARG A 580 -3.71 22.86 -44.51
CA ARG A 580 -3.53 22.96 -45.97
C ARG A 580 -4.23 24.21 -46.53
N GLN A 581 -5.42 24.51 -46.04
CA GLN A 581 -6.14 25.72 -46.43
C GLN A 581 -5.39 26.99 -46.00
N ASP A 582 -4.85 27.03 -44.78
CA ASP A 582 -4.08 28.17 -44.28
C ASP A 582 -2.81 28.40 -45.12
N ILE A 583 -2.10 27.33 -45.50
CA ILE A 583 -0.93 27.41 -46.39
C ILE A 583 -1.32 27.95 -47.78
N GLU A 584 -2.45 27.50 -48.34
CA GLU A 584 -2.93 28.04 -49.61
C GLU A 584 -3.30 29.53 -49.51
N LEU A 585 -3.90 29.96 -48.38
CA LEU A 585 -4.21 31.38 -48.14
C LEU A 585 -2.93 32.21 -48.00
N MET A 586 -1.86 31.67 -47.41
CA MET A 586 -0.55 32.32 -47.41
C MET A 586 -0.03 32.51 -48.83
N HIS A 587 -0.03 31.45 -49.65
CA HIS A 587 0.41 31.55 -51.04
C HIS A 587 -0.35 32.63 -51.83
N MET A 588 -1.65 32.79 -51.60
CA MET A 588 -2.41 33.89 -52.21
C MET A 588 -1.93 35.26 -51.77
N ARG A 589 -1.75 35.45 -50.46
CA ARG A 589 -1.29 36.73 -49.92
C ARG A 589 0.06 37.11 -50.50
N TYR A 590 1.04 36.20 -50.45
CA TYR A 590 2.39 36.47 -50.94
C TYR A 590 2.44 36.58 -52.46
N ALA A 591 1.56 35.92 -53.21
CA ALA A 591 1.39 36.18 -54.64
C ALA A 591 0.98 37.64 -54.89
N LEU A 592 -0.04 38.14 -54.18
CA LEU A 592 -0.47 39.53 -54.30
C LEU A 592 0.60 40.51 -53.81
N GLU A 593 1.31 40.19 -52.74
CA GLU A 593 2.42 41.00 -52.23
C GLU A 593 3.57 41.08 -53.23
N SER A 594 3.95 39.97 -53.87
CA SER A 594 4.95 39.94 -54.94
C SER A 594 4.54 40.78 -56.15
N VAL A 595 3.25 40.83 -56.51
CA VAL A 595 2.75 41.74 -57.56
C VAL A 595 2.96 43.19 -57.17
N VAL A 596 2.58 43.55 -55.94
CA VAL A 596 2.73 44.93 -55.44
C VAL A 596 4.20 45.34 -55.39
N LEU A 597 5.08 44.47 -54.88
CA LEU A 597 6.52 44.71 -54.83
C LEU A 597 7.14 44.80 -56.24
N ALA A 598 6.73 43.95 -57.18
CA ALA A 598 7.17 44.04 -58.57
C ALA A 598 6.79 45.40 -59.19
N ILE A 599 5.54 45.83 -59.00
CA ILE A 599 5.05 47.13 -59.49
C ILE A 599 5.81 48.29 -58.85
N GLU A 600 6.06 48.24 -57.54
CA GLU A 600 6.81 49.27 -56.82
C GLU A 600 8.25 49.39 -57.32
N VAL A 601 8.94 48.26 -57.50
CA VAL A 601 10.31 48.21 -58.01
C VAL A 601 10.38 48.70 -59.46
N MET A 602 9.43 48.29 -60.31
CA MET A 602 9.30 48.78 -61.68
C MET A 602 9.02 50.30 -61.72
N GLN A 603 8.24 50.82 -60.76
CA GLN A 603 7.99 52.25 -60.63
C GLN A 603 9.25 53.03 -60.24
N ARG A 604 10.06 52.51 -59.31
CA ARG A 604 11.33 53.13 -58.88
C ARG A 604 12.42 53.05 -59.96
N GLY A 605 12.44 51.97 -60.75
CA GLY A 605 13.35 51.81 -61.89
C GLY A 605 13.10 52.78 -63.06
N ILE A 606 11.94 53.43 -63.11
CA ILE A 606 11.63 54.48 -64.10
C ILE A 606 12.30 55.82 -63.74
N THR A 607 12.66 56.02 -62.46
CA THR A 607 13.34 57.24 -61.99
C THR A 607 14.85 57.12 -61.88
N ASP A 608 15.40 55.89 -61.87
CA ASP A 608 16.83 55.60 -61.67
C ASP A 608 17.21 54.38 -62.55
N GLU A 609 17.94 54.60 -63.65
CA GLU A 609 18.25 53.62 -64.72
C GLU A 609 19.28 52.55 -64.29
N ARG A 610 19.08 51.91 -63.13
CA ARG A 610 19.94 50.78 -62.71
C ARG A 610 19.34 49.45 -63.20
N GLU A 611 20.13 48.68 -63.94
CA GLU A 611 19.80 47.32 -64.39
C GLU A 611 19.39 46.38 -63.23
N SER A 612 19.85 46.66 -62.01
CA SER A 612 19.50 45.92 -60.80
C SER A 612 18.01 45.93 -60.47
N TYR A 613 17.26 46.99 -60.80
CA TYR A 613 15.82 47.07 -60.51
C TYR A 613 14.98 46.19 -61.45
N HIS A 614 15.40 46.03 -62.70
CA HIS A 614 14.73 45.14 -63.65
C HIS A 614 14.92 43.67 -63.26
N ALA A 615 16.13 43.28 -62.84
CA ALA A 615 16.39 41.95 -62.33
C ALA A 615 15.57 41.65 -61.06
N LEU A 616 15.44 42.62 -60.14
CA LEU A 616 14.67 42.46 -58.90
C LEU A 616 13.14 42.35 -59.16
N ALA A 617 12.61 43.11 -60.12
CA ALA A 617 11.21 43.00 -60.53
C ALA A 617 10.89 41.62 -61.17
N LEU A 618 11.80 41.11 -62.00
CA LEU A 618 11.68 39.76 -62.56
C LEU A 618 11.72 38.67 -61.48
N CYS A 619 12.54 38.85 -60.43
CA CYS A 619 12.53 37.94 -59.27
C CYS A 619 11.15 37.91 -58.59
N HIS A 620 10.54 39.07 -58.32
CA HIS A 620 9.21 39.13 -57.72
C HIS A 620 8.11 38.53 -58.61
N LEU A 621 8.19 38.71 -59.93
CA LEU A 621 7.26 38.07 -60.88
C LEU A 621 7.45 36.54 -60.93
N LYS A 622 8.70 36.06 -60.78
CA LYS A 622 8.98 34.63 -60.66
C LYS A 622 8.41 34.06 -59.35
N ASP A 623 8.54 34.80 -58.24
CA ASP A 623 7.96 34.41 -56.95
C ASP A 623 6.43 34.35 -56.99
N LEU A 624 5.79 35.28 -57.71
CA LEU A 624 4.36 35.23 -58.02
C LEU A 624 3.98 33.92 -58.74
N GLY A 625 4.72 33.55 -59.78
CA GLY A 625 4.50 32.30 -60.52
C GLY A 625 4.58 31.08 -59.60
N ASN A 626 5.65 30.98 -58.81
CA ASN A 626 5.85 29.89 -57.85
C ASN A 626 4.70 29.79 -56.83
N HIS A 627 4.22 30.91 -56.31
CA HIS A 627 3.10 30.92 -55.37
C HIS A 627 1.76 30.53 -56.02
N LEU A 628 1.47 30.98 -57.25
CA LEU A 628 0.26 30.58 -57.99
C LEU A 628 0.27 29.10 -58.38
N GLU A 629 1.43 28.53 -58.67
CA GLU A 629 1.58 27.09 -58.92
C GLU A 629 1.31 26.25 -57.67
N SER A 630 1.71 26.74 -56.50
CA SER A 630 1.56 26.04 -55.22
C SER A 630 0.11 25.97 -54.70
N ILE A 631 -0.82 26.74 -55.25
CA ILE A 631 -2.25 26.71 -54.88
C ILE A 631 -2.92 25.52 -55.58
N SER A 632 -3.27 24.49 -54.82
CA SER A 632 -3.89 23.26 -55.35
C SER A 632 -5.40 23.39 -55.62
N ASN A 633 -6.10 24.23 -54.84
CA ASN A 633 -7.52 24.47 -55.01
C ASN A 633 -7.81 25.37 -56.23
N ILE A 634 -8.56 24.81 -57.19
CA ILE A 634 -8.89 25.47 -58.47
C ILE A 634 -9.69 26.77 -58.27
N GLN A 635 -10.70 26.80 -57.39
CA GLN A 635 -11.53 27.99 -57.17
C GLN A 635 -10.68 29.15 -56.63
N ARG A 636 -9.82 28.82 -55.68
CA ARG A 636 -8.87 29.73 -55.03
C ARG A 636 -7.86 30.33 -56.02
N LYS A 637 -7.32 29.48 -56.91
CA LYS A 637 -6.42 29.91 -57.99
C LYS A 637 -7.12 30.83 -58.99
N VAL A 638 -8.34 30.47 -59.40
CA VAL A 638 -9.20 31.27 -60.30
C VAL A 638 -9.59 32.62 -59.70
N ILE A 639 -9.67 32.75 -58.38
CA ILE A 639 -9.92 34.05 -57.74
C ILE A 639 -8.64 34.90 -57.74
N THR A 640 -7.49 34.33 -57.37
CA THR A 640 -6.24 35.10 -57.15
C THR A 640 -5.60 35.57 -58.45
N GLN A 641 -5.64 34.73 -59.49
CA GLN A 641 -4.97 34.99 -60.75
C GLN A 641 -5.53 36.23 -61.49
N PRO A 642 -6.86 36.43 -61.64
CA PRO A 642 -7.42 37.65 -62.21
C PRO A 642 -7.07 38.90 -61.42
N TYR A 643 -7.10 38.88 -60.08
CA TYR A 643 -6.71 40.04 -59.29
C TYR A 643 -5.23 40.41 -59.52
N ALA A 644 -4.33 39.41 -59.51
CA ALA A 644 -2.91 39.62 -59.81
C ALA A 644 -2.71 40.21 -61.22
N PHE A 645 -3.44 39.69 -62.22
CA PHE A 645 -3.43 40.22 -63.58
C PHE A 645 -4.01 41.63 -63.69
N ASP A 646 -5.12 41.92 -63.00
CA ASP A 646 -5.75 43.22 -63.01
C ASP A 646 -4.84 44.28 -62.38
N PHE A 647 -4.15 43.99 -61.28
CA PHE A 647 -3.16 44.90 -60.70
C PHE A 647 -2.01 45.20 -61.67
N LEU A 648 -1.50 44.17 -62.34
CA LEU A 648 -0.46 44.27 -63.35
C LEU A 648 -0.94 45.01 -64.62
N PHE A 649 -2.18 44.77 -65.05
CA PHE A 649 -2.79 45.34 -66.25
C PHE A 649 -3.24 46.79 -66.05
N LEU A 650 -3.83 47.13 -64.89
CA LEU A 650 -4.16 48.51 -64.51
C LEU A 650 -2.90 49.38 -64.54
N TRP A 651 -1.79 48.88 -63.98
CA TRP A 651 -0.51 49.58 -64.04
C TRP A 651 0.04 49.70 -65.48
N GLY A 652 -0.01 48.62 -66.28
CA GLY A 652 0.42 48.63 -67.68
C GLY A 652 -0.42 49.53 -68.59
N ARG A 653 -1.70 49.72 -68.28
CA ARG A 653 -2.65 50.53 -69.07
C ARG A 653 -2.45 52.04 -68.87
N ASP A 654 -2.09 52.45 -67.65
CA ASP A 654 -1.76 53.86 -67.35
C ASP A 654 -0.43 54.32 -67.96
N ARG A 655 0.41 53.39 -68.48
CA ARG A 655 1.75 53.69 -68.99
C ARG A 655 2.05 53.13 -70.38
N LYS A 656 1.05 53.17 -71.27
CA LYS A 656 1.17 52.83 -72.70
C LYS A 656 2.14 53.70 -73.54
N LEU A 657 3.19 54.29 -72.96
CA LEU A 657 4.15 55.13 -73.68
C LEU A 657 5.64 54.75 -73.54
N LEU A 658 6.08 53.78 -72.73
CA LEU A 658 7.50 53.44 -72.65
C LEU A 658 7.77 51.92 -72.51
N GLY A 659 7.92 51.24 -73.66
CA GLY A 659 8.99 50.26 -73.92
C GLY A 659 9.21 49.02 -73.01
N LEU A 660 8.26 48.57 -72.21
CA LEU A 660 8.41 47.39 -71.33
C LEU A 660 7.51 46.19 -71.70
N GLY A 661 7.10 46.10 -72.97
CA GLY A 661 6.25 45.01 -73.48
C GLY A 661 6.90 43.63 -73.44
N ASP A 662 8.23 43.54 -73.39
CA ASP A 662 8.95 42.27 -73.52
C ASP A 662 9.13 41.52 -72.19
N CYS A 663 9.02 42.19 -71.04
CA CYS A 663 9.12 41.51 -69.73
C CYS A 663 7.86 40.71 -69.36
N PHE A 664 6.70 41.05 -69.92
CA PHE A 664 5.43 40.37 -69.62
C PHE A 664 5.31 38.99 -70.27
N CYS A 665 5.90 38.80 -71.45
CA CYS A 665 5.82 37.55 -72.19
C CYS A 665 6.91 36.53 -71.80
N SER A 666 8.00 36.94 -71.13
CA SER A 666 9.10 36.03 -70.80
C SER A 666 9.02 35.37 -69.42
N ALA A 667 8.05 35.77 -68.59
CA ALA A 667 7.90 35.29 -67.20
C ALA A 667 6.74 34.30 -67.01
N TRP A 668 6.08 33.89 -68.09
CA TRP A 668 4.98 32.91 -68.11
C TRP A 668 5.37 31.66 -68.89
#